data_AF-A0A850CIA7-F1
#
_entry.id   AF-A0A850CIA7-F1
#
_cell.length_a   1.000
_cell.length_b   1.000
_cell.length_c   1.000
_cell.angle_alpha   90.00
_cell.angle_beta   90.00
_cell.angle_gamma   90.00
#
_symmetry.space_group_name_H-M   'P 1'
#
loop_
_entity.id
_entity.type
_entity.pdbx_description
1 polymer ?
#
loop_
_entity_poly.entity_id
_entity_poly.type
_entity_poly.pdbx_seq_one_letter_code
_entity_poly.pdbx_strand_id
1 'polypeptide(L)'
;VYTSGEALWNVERNGLGQWTEPRCRIASVEGTTITMAQPCWDNSNKRVEFPDIPGRTVGMVGPGHLTNNGQASYVENAYELLDQPGEWYLDRSAHRVYYLPRKGENPGRADVEAAAAEQLVDGRGTADAPVHDIAFRGIQFSYATWLTPNGPEGFSEIQAGYTVTGGRGWATQGLCQYVEGGTCPFASWTKMPGNLAFAHARRIEFADDVFAHLGAAGLELGAGTEDASVRGSIFTDISGNGLEIGGVDGQTSASGVQVTNNHLYALPREYHGGVAILNGYTRNDTIAHNRIDHVGYSAISMGWGGWPDKIGDPATPNPSHGNTVRDNLVSDYMQMLDDGGGIYTQGLTGTSLADGEKVTGNVVHDQWGLGKSVYTDNGCTYETVDGNVLYGASYANVASRHTDYRDGLGNNDPTLVKDNWWEEGTADGDNKGLVTTGNKIMASPSDVPPEILADAGPEPAYRSVLDRRIGARSVPEAPSRVGTATAGPDALYVTFNPTFADGGSPVRSYTARAYDTTGGLAGQQTVAAADFRRTALVRIGGLPPAGGPFTVTVTASNDVGGSAPSLASLPLSPTAATALPGAPTSPRLRTASTAATLAWTPPTATGDAKVVAYRVTVSDGREPVDVTGRDVLVTQPSAKGMFRVLGDLKPATAYTVTVAAVTAAGTGPAATVTATTRP
;
A
#
# COMPACT_ATOMS: atom_id res chain seq x y z
N VAL A 1 17.94 6.30 1.83
CA VAL A 1 16.52 5.88 1.90
C VAL A 1 16.42 4.51 2.54
N TYR A 2 15.39 4.27 3.36
CA TYR A 2 15.17 3.03 4.11
C TYR A 2 13.82 2.41 3.72
N THR A 3 13.76 1.78 2.56
CA THR A 3 12.53 1.27 1.97
C THR A 3 12.02 0.02 2.69
N SER A 4 10.78 0.08 3.16
CA SER A 4 10.04 -1.09 3.62
C SER A 4 9.17 -1.72 2.52
N GLY A 5 8.12 -2.44 2.89
CA GLY A 5 7.38 -3.39 2.05
C GLY A 5 7.57 -4.83 2.56
N GLU A 6 7.27 -5.82 1.72
CA GLU A 6 7.37 -7.22 2.15
C GLU A 6 8.83 -7.65 2.35
N ALA A 7 9.06 -8.55 3.31
CA ALA A 7 10.27 -9.37 3.29
C ALA A 7 9.95 -10.55 2.38
N LEU A 8 10.61 -10.63 1.21
CA LEU A 8 10.34 -11.68 0.24
C LEU A 8 11.63 -12.23 -0.33
N TRP A 9 11.87 -13.51 -0.10
CA TRP A 9 13.10 -14.21 -0.50
C TRP A 9 14.35 -13.53 0.05
N ASN A 10 15.17 -12.93 -0.81
CA ASN A 10 16.35 -12.16 -0.46
C ASN A 10 16.10 -10.64 -0.48
N VAL A 11 14.84 -10.18 -0.46
CA VAL A 11 14.50 -8.78 -0.25
C VAL A 11 14.29 -8.52 1.24
N GLU A 12 15.00 -7.54 1.77
CA GLU A 12 14.97 -7.16 3.18
C GLU A 12 14.00 -6.00 3.45
N ARG A 13 13.59 -5.86 4.73
CA ARG A 13 12.87 -4.68 5.23
C ARG A 13 13.87 -3.78 5.92
N ASN A 14 13.88 -2.50 5.55
CA ASN A 14 14.87 -1.54 6.07
C ASN A 14 14.25 -0.37 6.85
N GLY A 15 12.97 -0.05 6.65
CA GLY A 15 12.27 1.03 7.38
C GLY A 15 11.72 0.60 8.74
N LEU A 16 10.68 1.28 9.21
CA LEU A 16 10.11 1.18 10.56
C LEU A 16 8.75 0.50 10.55
N GLY A 17 8.74 -0.77 10.14
CA GLY A 17 7.51 -1.50 9.81
C GLY A 17 7.34 -1.62 8.30
N GLN A 18 6.30 -2.30 7.83
CA GLN A 18 6.15 -2.64 6.40
C GLN A 18 5.58 -1.48 5.55
N TRP A 19 5.09 -0.43 6.22
CA TRP A 19 4.33 0.69 5.65
C TRP A 19 5.10 2.01 5.59
N THR A 20 6.40 2.03 5.89
CA THR A 20 7.20 3.27 5.95
C THR A 20 8.39 3.27 5.01
N GLU A 21 8.81 4.45 4.56
CA GLU A 21 10.08 4.65 3.85
C GLU A 21 10.82 5.88 4.38
N PRO A 22 11.54 5.77 5.52
CA PRO A 22 12.29 6.91 6.03
C PRO A 22 13.38 7.39 5.05
N ARG A 23 13.55 8.71 4.96
CA ARG A 23 14.59 9.36 4.15
C ARG A 23 15.38 10.34 4.99
N CYS A 24 16.60 9.95 5.38
CA CYS A 24 17.51 10.80 6.14
C CYS A 24 18.73 11.18 5.31
N ARG A 25 19.16 12.44 5.43
CA ARG A 25 20.37 12.93 4.79
C ARG A 25 21.63 12.33 5.41
N ILE A 26 22.65 12.18 4.59
CA ILE A 26 24.02 11.91 5.04
C ILE A 26 24.65 13.24 5.45
N ALA A 27 25.19 13.31 6.68
CA ALA A 27 25.89 14.48 7.19
C ALA A 27 27.36 14.49 6.76
N SER A 28 28.03 13.34 6.85
CA SER A 28 29.41 13.16 6.39
C SER A 28 29.71 11.70 6.10
N VAL A 29 30.74 11.46 5.29
CA VAL A 29 31.29 10.13 5.00
C VAL A 29 32.80 10.18 5.25
N GLU A 30 33.31 9.22 6.03
CA GLU A 30 34.74 9.06 6.27
C GLU A 30 35.12 7.58 6.13
N GLY A 31 35.84 7.24 5.05
CA GLY A 31 36.12 5.85 4.69
C GLY A 31 34.82 5.07 4.47
N THR A 32 34.60 4.02 5.26
CA THR A 32 33.38 3.21 5.24
C THR A 32 32.34 3.65 6.28
N THR A 33 32.59 4.73 7.02
CA THR A 33 31.70 5.24 8.05
C THR A 33 30.80 6.33 7.49
N ILE A 34 29.49 6.11 7.54
CA ILE A 34 28.47 7.10 7.17
C ILE A 34 27.90 7.70 8.46
N THR A 35 27.99 9.02 8.59
CA THR A 35 27.33 9.76 9.65
C THR A 35 26.02 10.35 9.12
N MET A 36 24.90 9.97 9.72
CA MET A 36 23.57 10.44 9.32
C MET A 36 23.23 11.79 9.96
N ALA A 37 22.49 12.63 9.24
CA ALA A 37 22.04 13.94 9.71
C ALA A 37 20.97 13.82 10.80
N GLN A 38 21.05 14.73 11.77
CA GLN A 38 20.10 14.87 12.87
C GLN A 38 19.16 16.06 12.61
N PRO A 39 17.89 16.01 13.08
CA PRO A 39 17.33 14.97 13.95
C PRO A 39 16.74 13.74 13.24
N CYS A 40 16.74 13.69 11.90
CA CYS A 40 16.09 12.58 11.16
C CYS A 40 16.54 11.19 11.62
N TRP A 41 17.86 10.99 11.80
CA TRP A 41 18.39 9.70 12.21
C TRP A 41 17.89 9.28 13.59
N ASP A 42 17.93 10.16 14.59
CA ASP A 42 17.41 9.84 15.92
C ASP A 42 15.88 9.62 15.90
N ASN A 43 15.14 10.43 15.13
CA ASN A 43 13.70 10.27 14.90
C ASN A 43 13.32 8.92 14.25
N SER A 44 14.21 8.38 13.44
CA SER A 44 14.03 7.07 12.80
C SER A 44 14.63 5.92 13.60
N ASN A 45 15.62 6.15 14.47
CA ASN A 45 16.45 5.08 15.00
C ASN A 45 16.62 5.09 16.52
N LYS A 46 15.91 5.95 17.26
CA LYS A 46 15.96 5.98 18.73
C LYS A 46 14.58 6.05 19.38
N ARG A 47 13.49 5.69 18.69
CA ARG A 47 12.13 5.86 19.24
C ARG A 47 12.01 5.13 20.59
N VAL A 48 11.48 5.83 21.59
CA VAL A 48 11.40 5.31 22.96
C VAL A 48 10.57 4.03 22.98
N GLU A 49 11.04 3.02 23.70
CA GLU A 49 10.34 1.75 23.93
C GLU A 49 9.86 1.63 25.37
N PHE A 50 8.79 0.85 25.56
CA PHE A 50 8.31 0.53 26.90
C PHE A 50 9.35 -0.31 27.65
N PRO A 51 9.74 0.06 28.90
CA PRO A 51 10.71 -0.71 29.67
C PRO A 51 10.29 -2.16 29.96
N ASP A 52 8.99 -2.40 30.03
CA ASP A 52 8.34 -3.65 30.40
C ASP A 52 7.76 -4.42 29.20
N ILE A 53 7.80 -3.85 27.99
CA ILE A 53 7.36 -4.49 26.74
C ILE A 53 8.50 -4.41 25.69
N PRO A 54 9.51 -5.29 25.76
CA PRO A 54 10.69 -5.21 24.90
C PRO A 54 10.35 -5.16 23.40
N GLY A 55 10.97 -4.24 22.65
CA GLY A 55 10.77 -4.08 21.21
C GLY A 55 9.48 -3.35 20.80
N ARG A 56 8.67 -2.90 21.76
CA ARG A 56 7.48 -2.09 21.52
C ARG A 56 7.77 -0.62 21.79
N THR A 57 7.61 0.21 20.75
CA THR A 57 7.68 1.66 20.91
C THR A 57 6.54 2.19 21.76
N VAL A 58 6.80 3.27 22.50
CA VAL A 58 5.79 4.00 23.28
C VAL A 58 4.75 4.66 22.38
N GLY A 59 5.14 5.05 21.16
CA GLY A 59 4.20 5.47 20.12
C GLY A 59 3.37 4.32 19.55
N MET A 60 3.73 3.06 19.81
CA MET A 60 3.04 1.83 19.38
C MET A 60 2.93 1.64 17.86
N VAL A 61 3.61 2.48 17.09
CA VAL A 61 3.71 2.46 15.64
C VAL A 61 5.14 2.09 15.24
N GLY A 62 5.29 0.90 14.68
CA GLY A 62 6.59 0.39 14.23
C GLY A 62 7.57 0.08 15.38
N PRO A 63 8.77 -0.41 15.03
CA PRO A 63 9.86 -0.70 15.97
C PRO A 63 10.60 0.57 16.43
N GLY A 64 11.41 0.44 17.50
CA GLY A 64 12.23 1.53 18.06
C GLY A 64 13.37 2.00 17.16
N HIS A 65 13.82 1.10 16.28
CA HIS A 65 14.99 1.22 15.45
C HIS A 65 14.69 0.80 14.02
N LEU A 66 15.42 1.36 13.07
CA LEU A 66 15.35 0.93 11.67
C LEU A 66 15.65 -0.57 11.59
N THR A 67 14.86 -1.26 10.78
CA THR A 67 15.08 -2.70 10.56
C THR A 67 16.40 -2.93 9.81
N ASN A 68 16.86 -4.18 9.77
CA ASN A 68 18.12 -4.55 9.13
C ASN A 68 19.35 -3.77 9.64
N ASN A 69 19.43 -3.57 10.95
CA ASN A 69 20.54 -2.88 11.62
C ASN A 69 20.81 -1.46 11.08
N GLY A 70 19.79 -0.77 10.56
CA GLY A 70 19.91 0.59 10.05
C GLY A 70 20.68 0.71 8.73
N GLN A 71 20.76 -0.36 7.93
CA GLN A 71 21.34 -0.31 6.59
C GLN A 71 20.41 0.41 5.60
N ALA A 72 20.95 1.37 4.86
CA ALA A 72 20.19 2.08 3.83
C ALA A 72 19.90 1.16 2.64
N SER A 73 18.70 1.27 2.06
CA SER A 73 18.32 0.55 0.85
C SER A 73 19.03 1.09 -0.38
N TYR A 74 19.11 2.42 -0.48
CA TYR A 74 19.84 3.14 -1.51
C TYR A 74 20.14 4.57 -1.06
N VAL A 75 21.05 5.22 -1.77
CA VAL A 75 21.39 6.64 -1.64
C VAL A 75 20.94 7.33 -2.93
N GLU A 76 20.51 8.58 -2.81
CA GLU A 76 20.08 9.43 -3.93
C GLU A 76 20.69 10.83 -3.77
N ASN A 77 20.48 11.70 -4.76
CA ASN A 77 20.91 13.11 -4.73
C ASN A 77 22.44 13.31 -4.63
N ALA A 78 23.21 12.62 -5.47
CA ALA A 78 24.64 12.80 -5.63
C ALA A 78 25.03 12.77 -7.12
N TYR A 79 25.98 13.62 -7.53
CA TYR A 79 26.42 13.70 -8.93
C TYR A 79 27.05 12.38 -9.40
N GLU A 80 27.76 11.71 -8.49
CA GLU A 80 28.44 10.44 -8.72
C GLU A 80 27.48 9.29 -9.02
N LEU A 81 26.19 9.45 -8.74
CA LEU A 81 25.14 8.46 -9.02
C LEU A 81 24.43 8.72 -10.35
N LEU A 82 24.78 9.79 -11.08
CA LEU A 82 24.17 10.13 -12.37
C LEU A 82 24.75 9.21 -13.46
N ASP A 83 24.10 8.07 -13.73
CA ASP A 83 24.62 7.03 -14.62
C ASP A 83 23.61 6.42 -15.61
N GLN A 84 22.30 6.66 -15.44
CA GLN A 84 21.25 6.21 -16.36
C GLN A 84 20.52 7.37 -17.08
N PRO A 85 20.08 7.17 -18.34
CA PRO A 85 19.16 8.08 -18.99
C PRO A 85 17.86 8.29 -18.19
N GLY A 86 17.46 9.55 -18.01
CA GLY A 86 16.31 9.98 -17.23
C GLY A 86 16.66 10.49 -15.83
N GLU A 87 17.87 10.25 -15.36
CA GLU A 87 18.35 10.77 -14.08
C GLU A 87 18.83 12.21 -14.20
N TRP A 88 18.74 12.94 -13.08
CA TRP A 88 19.19 14.32 -12.97
C TRP A 88 19.82 14.59 -11.60
N TYR A 89 20.63 15.65 -11.54
CA TYR A 89 21.24 16.12 -10.30
C TYR A 89 21.30 17.65 -10.29
N LEU A 90 20.88 18.26 -9.18
CA LEU A 90 21.02 19.70 -8.95
C LEU A 90 22.24 19.97 -8.08
N ASP A 91 23.31 20.48 -8.69
CA ASP A 91 24.42 21.08 -7.96
C ASP A 91 23.99 22.46 -7.48
N ARG A 92 23.56 22.51 -6.22
CA ARG A 92 23.14 23.76 -5.57
C ARG A 92 24.27 24.75 -5.38
N SER A 93 25.52 24.30 -5.27
CA SER A 93 26.67 25.18 -5.07
C SER A 93 27.09 25.86 -6.37
N ALA A 94 27.01 25.14 -7.49
CA ALA A 94 27.30 25.65 -8.82
C ALA A 94 26.07 26.23 -9.53
N HIS A 95 24.89 26.16 -8.91
CA HIS A 95 23.60 26.57 -9.48
C HIS A 95 23.35 25.91 -10.85
N ARG A 96 23.62 24.60 -10.94
CA ARG A 96 23.58 23.86 -12.21
C ARG A 96 22.80 22.56 -12.08
N VAL A 97 21.88 22.34 -13.03
CA VAL A 97 21.21 21.06 -13.22
C VAL A 97 21.99 20.25 -14.25
N TYR A 98 22.30 19.00 -13.90
CA TYR A 98 22.81 17.98 -14.80
C TYR A 98 21.66 17.01 -15.10
N TYR A 99 21.53 16.62 -16.37
CA TYR A 99 20.49 15.71 -16.82
C TYR A 99 21.07 14.74 -17.85
N LEU A 100 20.82 13.44 -17.68
CA LEU A 100 21.10 12.43 -18.70
C LEU A 100 19.83 12.23 -19.53
N PRO A 101 19.79 12.69 -20.80
CA PRO A 101 18.56 12.65 -21.58
C PRO A 101 18.15 11.22 -21.91
N ARG A 102 16.85 10.92 -21.85
CA ARG A 102 16.29 9.66 -22.32
C ARG A 102 16.37 9.60 -23.84
N LYS A 103 16.25 8.38 -24.38
CA LYS A 103 16.24 8.17 -25.83
C LYS A 103 15.11 8.97 -26.49
N GLY A 104 15.47 9.88 -27.37
CA GLY A 104 14.52 10.71 -28.12
C GLY A 104 14.33 12.12 -27.57
N GLU A 105 14.81 12.39 -26.35
CA GLU A 105 14.79 13.74 -25.78
C GLU A 105 15.96 14.57 -26.32
N ASN A 106 15.67 15.83 -26.65
CA ASN A 106 16.68 16.79 -27.07
C ASN A 106 16.74 17.93 -26.05
N PRO A 107 17.76 17.99 -25.19
CA PRO A 107 17.89 19.03 -24.17
C PRO A 107 17.91 20.46 -24.70
N GLY A 108 18.35 20.67 -25.95
CA GLY A 108 18.35 22.00 -26.58
C GLY A 108 16.95 22.51 -26.96
N ARG A 109 15.91 21.69 -26.82
CA ARG A 109 14.51 22.01 -27.12
C ARG A 109 13.53 21.46 -26.07
N ALA A 110 14.04 20.87 -25.00
CA ALA A 110 13.20 20.30 -23.95
C ALA A 110 12.51 21.42 -23.18
N ASP A 111 11.23 21.21 -22.86
CA ASP A 111 10.56 21.95 -21.80
C ASP A 111 10.96 21.29 -20.48
N VAL A 112 11.50 22.06 -19.55
CA VAL A 112 12.08 21.54 -18.31
C VAL A 112 11.62 22.42 -17.15
N GLU A 113 10.74 21.86 -16.34
CA GLU A 113 10.18 22.53 -15.17
C GLU A 113 10.89 22.06 -13.89
N ALA A 114 11.21 23.02 -13.02
CA ALA A 114 11.64 22.74 -11.66
C ALA A 114 10.73 23.53 -10.70
N ALA A 115 10.05 22.82 -9.80
CA ALA A 115 9.14 23.43 -8.85
C ALA A 115 9.90 24.33 -7.86
N ALA A 116 9.39 25.55 -7.64
CA ALA A 116 10.01 26.54 -6.76
C ALA A 116 9.14 26.94 -5.57
N ALA A 117 7.80 26.96 -5.73
CA ALA A 117 6.86 27.28 -4.66
C ALA A 117 6.42 26.02 -3.93
N GLU A 118 6.27 26.08 -2.59
CA GLU A 118 5.70 24.96 -1.81
C GLU A 118 4.17 25.00 -1.77
N GLN A 119 3.54 26.16 -1.98
CA GLN A 119 2.08 26.30 -2.02
C GLN A 119 1.66 27.10 -3.24
N LEU A 120 0.75 26.55 -4.04
CA LEU A 120 0.13 27.22 -5.19
C LEU A 120 -1.09 28.03 -4.75
N VAL A 121 -1.84 27.50 -3.79
CA VAL A 121 -3.03 28.12 -3.20
C VAL A 121 -3.00 27.90 -1.69
N ASP A 122 -3.16 28.98 -0.93
CA ASP A 122 -3.19 28.97 0.54
C ASP A 122 -4.42 29.76 1.03
N GLY A 123 -5.52 29.04 1.30
CA GLY A 123 -6.79 29.58 1.77
C GLY A 123 -6.93 29.49 3.28
N ARG A 124 -6.44 30.50 4.00
CA ARG A 124 -6.47 30.52 5.48
C ARG A 124 -7.55 31.45 6.03
N GLY A 125 -8.56 30.87 6.67
CA GLY A 125 -9.52 31.59 7.50
C GLY A 125 -9.23 31.42 9.00
N THR A 126 -10.19 31.84 9.81
CA THR A 126 -10.26 31.52 11.25
C THR A 126 -11.66 31.01 11.58
N ALA A 127 -11.85 30.45 12.78
CA ALA A 127 -13.17 30.01 13.23
C ALA A 127 -14.24 31.13 13.18
N ASP A 128 -13.85 32.37 13.48
CA ASP A 128 -14.75 33.53 13.48
C ASP A 128 -14.89 34.19 12.09
N ALA A 129 -13.92 33.99 11.20
CA ALA A 129 -13.87 34.58 9.87
C ALA A 129 -13.34 33.55 8.85
N PRO A 130 -14.16 32.54 8.48
CA PRO A 130 -13.72 31.51 7.56
C PRO A 130 -13.55 32.07 6.14
N VAL A 131 -12.63 31.47 5.37
CA VAL A 131 -12.60 31.69 3.91
C VAL A 131 -13.76 30.94 3.30
N HIS A 132 -14.60 31.56 2.48
CA HIS A 132 -15.82 30.88 2.01
C HIS A 132 -16.25 31.23 0.59
N ASP A 133 -17.06 30.33 0.00
CA ASP A 133 -17.71 30.48 -1.31
C ASP A 133 -16.73 30.67 -2.49
N ILE A 134 -15.68 29.84 -2.53
CA ILE A 134 -14.68 29.85 -3.60
C ILE A 134 -14.80 28.57 -4.42
N ALA A 135 -14.82 28.70 -5.75
CA ALA A 135 -14.85 27.57 -6.66
C ALA A 135 -13.68 27.63 -7.66
N PHE A 136 -12.94 26.53 -7.74
CA PHE A 136 -11.98 26.22 -8.79
C PHE A 136 -12.63 25.25 -9.75
N ARG A 137 -12.53 25.53 -11.06
CA ARG A 137 -13.20 24.71 -12.08
C ARG A 137 -12.36 24.60 -13.35
N GLY A 138 -12.02 23.38 -13.74
CA GLY A 138 -11.26 23.09 -14.96
C GLY A 138 -9.82 23.62 -14.91
N ILE A 139 -9.22 23.73 -13.73
CA ILE A 139 -7.86 24.24 -13.51
C ILE A 139 -6.91 23.07 -13.30
N GLN A 140 -5.75 23.12 -13.96
CA GLN A 140 -4.62 22.25 -13.63
C GLN A 140 -3.66 22.99 -12.69
N PHE A 141 -3.40 22.39 -11.54
CA PHE A 141 -2.40 22.82 -10.57
C PHE A 141 -1.17 21.94 -10.68
N SER A 142 -0.02 22.55 -11.00
CA SER A 142 1.23 21.82 -11.21
C SER A 142 2.47 22.55 -10.72
N TYR A 143 3.51 21.77 -10.45
CA TYR A 143 4.87 22.20 -10.16
C TYR A 143 5.03 23.00 -8.86
N ALA A 144 4.56 22.42 -7.75
CA ALA A 144 4.94 22.82 -6.41
C ALA A 144 5.87 21.79 -5.75
N THR A 145 6.74 22.24 -4.86
CA THR A 145 7.79 21.42 -4.21
C THR A 145 7.46 21.15 -2.74
N TRP A 146 8.25 20.29 -2.10
CA TRP A 146 8.38 20.19 -0.65
C TRP A 146 9.85 20.03 -0.26
N LEU A 147 10.38 20.94 0.56
CA LEU A 147 11.81 21.01 0.85
C LEU A 147 12.16 20.52 2.26
N THR A 148 11.18 20.23 3.13
CA THR A 148 11.46 19.71 4.48
C THR A 148 12.33 18.44 4.45
N PRO A 149 12.10 17.44 3.58
CA PRO A 149 12.95 16.25 3.51
C PRO A 149 14.39 16.53 3.07
N ASN A 150 14.62 17.66 2.39
CA ASN A 150 15.97 18.13 2.02
C ASN A 150 16.70 18.82 3.19
N GLY A 151 16.01 19.10 4.29
CA GLY A 151 16.55 19.66 5.51
C GLY A 151 17.08 18.61 6.50
N PRO A 152 17.58 19.04 7.66
CA PRO A 152 18.01 18.14 8.74
C PRO A 152 16.88 17.29 9.33
N GLU A 153 15.63 17.79 9.27
CA GLU A 153 14.44 17.05 9.68
C GLU A 153 14.27 15.75 8.89
N GLY A 154 14.65 15.75 7.60
CA GLY A 154 14.47 14.62 6.71
C GLY A 154 13.00 14.18 6.63
N PHE A 155 12.79 12.90 6.41
CA PHE A 155 11.47 12.26 6.36
C PHE A 155 11.48 11.04 7.28
N SER A 156 11.35 11.25 8.59
CA SER A 156 11.21 10.16 9.56
C SER A 156 9.74 9.74 9.67
N GLU A 157 9.26 9.01 8.66
CA GLU A 157 7.85 8.62 8.54
C GLU A 157 7.35 7.74 9.68
N ILE A 158 6.08 7.95 10.07
CA ILE A 158 5.36 7.10 11.01
C ILE A 158 4.23 6.32 10.32
N GLN A 159 3.39 6.98 9.50
CA GLN A 159 2.30 6.40 8.69
C GLN A 159 1.67 7.51 7.82
N ALA A 160 1.18 7.20 6.61
CA ALA A 160 0.37 8.11 5.78
C ALA A 160 1.01 9.48 5.50
N GLY A 161 2.34 9.54 5.35
CA GLY A 161 3.07 10.80 5.15
C GLY A 161 3.31 11.64 6.42
N TYR A 162 2.81 11.22 7.59
CA TYR A 162 3.16 11.86 8.87
C TYR A 162 4.58 11.52 9.30
N THR A 163 5.24 12.47 9.96
CA THR A 163 6.66 12.37 10.34
C THR A 163 6.90 12.74 11.80
N VAL A 164 7.94 12.14 12.36
CA VAL A 164 8.50 12.55 13.66
C VAL A 164 9.57 13.62 13.41
N THR A 165 9.44 14.77 14.06
CA THR A 165 10.28 15.97 13.80
C THR A 165 10.81 16.61 15.08
N GLY A 166 11.83 17.44 14.95
CA GLY A 166 12.47 18.17 16.03
C GLY A 166 13.55 17.37 16.77
N GLY A 167 14.41 18.07 17.51
CA GLY A 167 15.62 17.51 18.15
C GLY A 167 15.39 16.39 19.18
N ARG A 168 14.17 16.27 19.72
CA ARG A 168 13.76 15.19 20.64
C ARG A 168 12.45 14.53 20.21
N GLY A 169 12.07 14.64 18.93
CA GLY A 169 10.80 14.12 18.41
C GLY A 169 10.58 12.64 18.76
N TRP A 170 11.61 11.81 18.57
CA TRP A 170 11.64 10.39 18.92
C TRP A 170 11.24 10.07 20.37
N ALA A 171 11.42 11.02 21.29
CA ALA A 171 11.18 10.86 22.71
C ALA A 171 9.91 11.55 23.21
N THR A 172 9.45 12.60 22.53
CA THR A 172 8.41 13.49 23.10
C THR A 172 7.26 13.78 22.16
N GLN A 173 7.37 13.61 20.84
CA GLN A 173 6.33 14.06 19.93
C GLN A 173 5.08 13.14 19.96
N GLY A 174 3.94 13.70 20.38
CA GLY A 174 2.69 12.95 20.46
C GLY A 174 2.69 11.83 21.50
N LEU A 175 3.51 11.93 22.56
CA LEU A 175 3.68 10.86 23.56
C LEU A 175 3.24 11.26 24.98
N CYS A 176 2.49 12.36 25.16
CA CYS A 176 2.22 12.92 26.49
C CYS A 176 1.52 11.99 27.49
N GLN A 177 0.81 10.96 27.01
CA GLN A 177 0.14 9.98 27.87
C GLN A 177 1.11 9.00 28.53
N TYR A 178 2.29 8.80 27.93
CA TYR A 178 3.18 7.69 28.27
C TYR A 178 4.61 8.13 28.58
N VAL A 179 4.99 9.36 28.23
CA VAL A 179 6.33 9.91 28.50
C VAL A 179 6.21 11.25 29.20
N GLU A 180 6.94 11.40 30.32
CA GLU A 180 7.05 12.68 31.01
C GLU A 180 7.65 13.75 30.08
N GLY A 181 6.97 14.89 29.96
CA GLY A 181 7.36 15.96 29.03
C GLY A 181 7.03 15.67 27.56
N GLY A 182 6.28 14.61 27.27
CA GLY A 182 5.69 14.38 25.96
C GLY A 182 4.67 15.46 25.57
N THR A 183 4.52 15.70 24.28
CA THR A 183 3.56 16.66 23.70
C THR A 183 2.21 15.98 23.44
N CYS A 184 1.13 16.75 23.58
CA CYS A 184 -0.25 16.31 23.40
C CYS A 184 -0.85 16.88 22.11
N PRO A 185 -1.91 16.23 21.56
CA PRO A 185 -2.46 14.94 22.00
C PRO A 185 -1.56 13.75 21.65
N PHE A 186 -1.89 12.55 22.15
CA PHE A 186 -1.20 11.33 21.73
C PHE A 186 -1.31 11.14 20.20
N ALA A 187 -0.25 10.63 19.58
CA ALA A 187 -0.15 10.41 18.13
C ALA A 187 -0.27 11.67 17.26
N SER A 188 -0.06 12.86 17.85
CA SER A 188 0.04 14.13 17.14
C SER A 188 1.42 14.31 16.49
N TRP A 189 1.62 13.71 15.32
CA TRP A 189 2.85 13.83 14.53
C TRP A 189 2.72 14.90 13.44
N THR A 190 3.86 15.26 12.83
CA THR A 190 3.92 16.37 11.87
C THR A 190 3.41 15.90 10.52
N LYS A 191 2.36 16.56 10.04
CA LYS A 191 1.76 16.27 8.74
C LYS A 191 2.65 16.76 7.58
N MET A 192 2.57 16.08 6.45
CA MET A 192 3.02 16.62 5.17
C MET A 192 2.15 17.84 4.80
N PRO A 193 2.70 18.93 4.25
CA PRO A 193 1.88 20.05 3.83
C PRO A 193 1.14 19.77 2.51
N GLY A 194 -0.07 20.33 2.35
CA GLY A 194 -0.71 20.43 1.05
C GLY A 194 -0.07 21.50 0.15
N ASN A 195 0.20 21.17 -1.11
CA ASN A 195 0.59 22.15 -2.13
C ASN A 195 -0.58 23.10 -2.48
N LEU A 196 -1.82 22.65 -2.29
CA LEU A 196 -2.98 23.52 -2.12
C LEU A 196 -3.55 23.26 -0.74
N ALA A 197 -3.76 24.29 0.07
CA ALA A 197 -4.20 24.12 1.45
C ALA A 197 -5.33 25.09 1.81
N PHE A 198 -6.35 24.57 2.47
CA PHE A 198 -7.46 25.33 3.03
C PHE A 198 -7.63 24.99 4.51
N ALA A 199 -7.75 26.00 5.35
CA ALA A 199 -8.02 25.82 6.78
C ALA A 199 -9.03 26.88 7.22
N HIS A 200 -9.94 26.47 8.11
CA HIS A 200 -11.12 27.24 8.52
C HIS A 200 -11.82 27.84 7.29
N ALA A 201 -12.19 26.95 6.37
CA ALA A 201 -12.82 27.33 5.11
C ALA A 201 -14.23 26.74 5.01
N ARG A 202 -15.11 27.35 4.22
CA ARG A 202 -16.49 26.88 4.08
C ARG A 202 -17.00 26.95 2.64
N ARG A 203 -17.64 25.88 2.15
CA ARG A 203 -18.16 25.84 0.77
C ARG A 203 -17.08 26.13 -0.27
N ILE A 204 -15.94 25.45 -0.13
CA ILE A 204 -14.87 25.46 -1.12
C ILE A 204 -15.14 24.34 -2.12
N GLU A 205 -15.10 24.68 -3.41
CA GLU A 205 -15.38 23.76 -4.50
C GLU A 205 -14.15 23.58 -5.39
N PHE A 206 -13.84 22.33 -5.70
CA PHE A 206 -12.96 21.92 -6.78
C PHE A 206 -13.76 21.02 -7.71
N ALA A 207 -13.83 21.36 -8.99
CA ALA A 207 -14.60 20.61 -9.97
C ALA A 207 -13.92 20.52 -11.32
N ASP A 208 -13.79 19.30 -11.87
CA ASP A 208 -13.15 19.06 -13.16
C ASP A 208 -11.66 19.49 -13.22
N ASP A 209 -11.03 19.64 -12.05
CA ASP A 209 -9.65 20.11 -11.90
C ASP A 209 -8.62 18.97 -12.05
N VAL A 210 -7.34 19.33 -12.18
CA VAL A 210 -6.21 18.39 -12.22
C VAL A 210 -5.17 18.80 -11.19
N PHE A 211 -4.74 17.85 -10.36
CA PHE A 211 -3.64 18.00 -9.42
C PHE A 211 -2.52 17.07 -9.88
N ALA A 212 -1.45 17.64 -10.44
CA ALA A 212 -0.36 16.84 -11.01
C ALA A 212 0.99 17.52 -10.98
N HIS A 213 2.06 16.74 -10.92
CA HIS A 213 3.44 17.22 -10.81
C HIS A 213 3.67 18.00 -9.50
N LEU A 214 3.25 17.43 -8.37
CA LEU A 214 3.24 18.07 -7.06
C LEU A 214 4.16 17.34 -6.08
N GLY A 215 5.03 18.07 -5.39
CA GLY A 215 6.10 17.53 -4.54
C GLY A 215 5.71 17.24 -3.09
N ALA A 216 4.49 17.57 -2.68
CA ALA A 216 3.96 17.32 -1.34
C ALA A 216 2.64 16.53 -1.40
N ALA A 217 1.71 16.77 -0.47
CA ALA A 217 0.33 16.37 -0.65
C ALA A 217 -0.35 17.27 -1.71
N GLY A 218 -1.25 16.72 -2.52
CA GLY A 218 -1.88 17.46 -3.61
C GLY A 218 -2.78 18.59 -3.11
N LEU A 219 -3.85 18.21 -2.42
CA LEU A 219 -4.83 19.12 -1.82
C LEU A 219 -5.01 18.77 -0.33
N GLU A 220 -5.06 19.81 0.50
CA GLU A 220 -5.38 19.73 1.92
C GLU A 220 -6.64 20.55 2.21
N LEU A 221 -7.67 19.86 2.71
CA LEU A 221 -8.86 20.43 3.33
C LEU A 221 -8.73 20.26 4.84
N GLY A 222 -7.90 21.13 5.43
CA GLY A 222 -7.42 21.05 6.80
C GLY A 222 -8.46 21.47 7.86
N ALA A 223 -7.95 21.78 9.05
CA ALA A 223 -8.75 22.01 10.25
C ALA A 223 -9.88 23.03 10.05
N GLY A 224 -11.06 22.73 10.61
CA GLY A 224 -12.24 23.59 10.57
C GLY A 224 -12.83 23.83 9.19
N THR A 225 -12.45 23.04 8.18
CA THR A 225 -13.06 23.12 6.85
C THR A 225 -14.44 22.48 6.84
N GLU A 226 -15.45 23.20 6.35
CA GLU A 226 -16.84 22.76 6.33
C GLU A 226 -17.45 22.80 4.92
N ASP A 227 -18.31 21.82 4.60
CA ASP A 227 -19.12 21.81 3.38
C ASP A 227 -18.29 21.91 2.07
N ALA A 228 -17.04 21.42 2.05
CA ALA A 228 -16.18 21.46 0.87
C ALA A 228 -16.51 20.31 -0.10
N SER A 229 -16.30 20.52 -1.41
CA SER A 229 -16.51 19.49 -2.43
C SER A 229 -15.35 19.40 -3.41
N VAL A 230 -14.93 18.18 -3.71
CA VAL A 230 -13.91 17.85 -4.72
C VAL A 230 -14.53 16.82 -5.65
N ARG A 231 -14.80 17.20 -6.91
CA ARG A 231 -15.52 16.31 -7.84
C ARG A 231 -15.06 16.31 -9.29
N GLY A 232 -15.11 15.15 -9.92
CA GLY A 232 -14.76 15.03 -11.34
C GLY A 232 -13.31 15.36 -11.65
N SER A 233 -12.43 15.37 -10.63
CA SER A 233 -11.05 15.83 -10.72
C SER A 233 -10.08 14.66 -10.82
N ILE A 234 -8.84 14.96 -11.23
CA ILE A 234 -7.74 13.99 -11.37
C ILE A 234 -6.62 14.31 -10.40
N PHE A 235 -6.11 13.28 -9.71
CA PHE A 235 -4.92 13.35 -8.89
C PHE A 235 -3.91 12.32 -9.41
N THR A 236 -2.76 12.78 -9.89
CA THR A 236 -1.73 11.90 -10.43
C THR A 236 -0.36 12.56 -10.41
N ASP A 237 0.72 11.79 -10.37
CA ASP A 237 2.08 12.35 -10.29
C ASP A 237 2.27 13.31 -9.11
N ILE A 238 1.89 12.83 -7.92
CA ILE A 238 1.99 13.55 -6.64
C ILE A 238 2.95 12.77 -5.74
N SER A 239 4.01 13.43 -5.24
CA SER A 239 5.05 12.81 -4.44
C SER A 239 4.52 12.19 -3.15
N GLY A 240 3.50 12.77 -2.53
CA GLY A 240 2.89 12.29 -1.28
C GLY A 240 1.41 11.97 -1.39
N ASN A 241 0.63 12.35 -0.37
CA ASN A 241 -0.81 12.09 -0.32
C ASN A 241 -1.55 12.78 -1.48
N GLY A 242 -2.56 12.14 -2.07
CA GLY A 242 -3.37 12.79 -3.12
C GLY A 242 -4.23 13.92 -2.55
N LEU A 243 -5.09 13.56 -1.60
CA LEU A 243 -5.98 14.46 -0.88
C LEU A 243 -5.92 14.17 0.62
N GLU A 244 -5.79 15.23 1.42
CA GLU A 244 -5.86 15.17 2.88
C GLU A 244 -7.07 15.95 3.39
N ILE A 245 -7.81 15.36 4.34
CA ILE A 245 -8.97 15.96 4.97
C ILE A 245 -8.76 15.92 6.49
N GLY A 246 -8.86 17.09 7.14
CA GLY A 246 -8.61 17.24 8.56
C GLY A 246 -7.14 17.04 8.97
N GLY A 247 -6.96 16.63 10.23
CA GLY A 247 -5.67 16.39 10.86
C GLY A 247 -5.76 15.33 11.96
N VAL A 248 -4.70 15.17 12.76
CA VAL A 248 -4.62 14.13 13.82
C VAL A 248 -4.21 14.69 15.18
N ASP A 249 -4.16 16.01 15.29
CA ASP A 249 -3.55 16.77 16.40
C ASP A 249 -4.59 17.45 17.32
N GLY A 250 -5.85 16.99 17.28
CA GLY A 250 -6.92 17.50 18.14
C GLY A 250 -7.45 18.89 17.77
N GLN A 251 -7.03 19.43 16.61
CA GLN A 251 -7.62 20.63 16.04
C GLN A 251 -9.10 20.43 15.67
N THR A 252 -9.80 21.53 15.38
CA THR A 252 -11.19 21.48 14.90
C THR A 252 -11.29 20.58 13.68
N SER A 253 -12.07 19.51 13.77
CA SER A 253 -12.27 18.55 12.68
C SER A 253 -12.87 19.23 11.44
N ALA A 254 -12.42 18.84 10.25
CA ALA A 254 -13.19 19.11 9.03
C ALA A 254 -14.53 18.35 9.06
N SER A 255 -15.54 18.85 8.36
CA SER A 255 -16.86 18.20 8.35
C SER A 255 -17.67 18.47 7.08
N GLY A 256 -18.46 17.48 6.67
CA GLY A 256 -19.34 17.60 5.51
C GLY A 256 -18.58 17.69 4.20
N VAL A 257 -17.34 17.22 4.16
CA VAL A 257 -16.50 17.21 2.95
C VAL A 257 -16.97 16.10 2.01
N GLN A 258 -17.11 16.42 0.73
CA GLN A 258 -17.58 15.52 -0.31
C GLN A 258 -16.48 15.30 -1.36
N VAL A 259 -15.91 14.10 -1.41
CA VAL A 259 -14.90 13.70 -2.40
C VAL A 259 -15.53 12.68 -3.34
N THR A 260 -15.98 13.14 -4.51
CA THR A 260 -16.82 12.32 -5.38
C THR A 260 -16.37 12.26 -6.83
N ASN A 261 -16.53 11.12 -7.49
CA ASN A 261 -16.35 11.03 -8.94
C ASN A 261 -14.95 11.42 -9.45
N ASN A 262 -13.91 11.28 -8.62
CA ASN A 262 -12.52 11.61 -9.00
C ASN A 262 -11.77 10.37 -9.50
N HIS A 263 -10.65 10.60 -10.19
CA HIS A 263 -9.67 9.56 -10.52
C HIS A 263 -8.34 9.88 -9.83
N LEU A 264 -7.91 9.00 -8.92
CA LEU A 264 -6.63 9.12 -8.23
C LEU A 264 -5.74 7.94 -8.63
N TYR A 265 -4.60 8.20 -9.28
CA TYR A 265 -3.74 7.14 -9.78
C TYR A 265 -2.27 7.55 -9.91
N ALA A 266 -1.38 6.56 -9.93
CA ALA A 266 0.06 6.77 -9.99
C ALA A 266 0.55 7.72 -8.89
N LEU A 267 0.26 7.42 -7.63
CA LEU A 267 0.71 8.16 -6.45
C LEU A 267 0.72 7.24 -5.21
N PRO A 268 1.45 7.58 -4.14
CA PRO A 268 2.51 8.60 -4.04
C PRO A 268 3.74 8.26 -4.91
N ARG A 269 4.42 9.26 -5.48
CA ARG A 269 5.62 9.05 -6.36
C ARG A 269 6.94 8.90 -5.60
N GLU A 270 7.06 9.51 -4.43
CA GLU A 270 8.32 9.57 -3.69
C GLU A 270 8.12 9.13 -2.24
N TYR A 271 7.16 9.71 -1.53
CA TYR A 271 6.87 9.39 -0.14
C TYR A 271 5.88 8.24 -0.06
N HIS A 272 6.39 7.02 -0.31
CA HIS A 272 5.58 5.85 -0.61
C HIS A 272 4.61 5.38 0.47
N GLY A 273 4.77 5.82 1.72
CA GLY A 273 3.81 5.56 2.80
C GLY A 273 2.61 6.50 2.81
N GLY A 274 2.55 7.48 1.89
CA GLY A 274 1.35 8.25 1.60
C GLY A 274 0.23 7.42 0.96
N VAL A 275 -0.98 7.99 0.92
CA VAL A 275 -2.22 7.36 0.47
C VAL A 275 -2.96 8.26 -0.52
N ALA A 276 -3.89 7.71 -1.31
CA ALA A 276 -4.62 8.52 -2.28
C ALA A 276 -5.57 9.51 -1.59
N ILE A 277 -6.32 9.04 -0.60
CA ILE A 277 -7.17 9.88 0.24
C ILE A 277 -6.89 9.57 1.70
N LEU A 278 -6.45 10.58 2.45
CA LEU A 278 -6.30 10.55 3.89
C LEU A 278 -7.43 11.36 4.52
N ASN A 279 -8.30 10.70 5.29
CA ASN A 279 -9.37 11.30 6.06
C ASN A 279 -9.04 11.17 7.56
N GLY A 280 -8.46 12.21 8.15
CA GLY A 280 -8.00 12.18 9.55
C GLY A 280 -9.17 12.22 10.55
N TYR A 281 -9.07 13.09 11.56
CA TYR A 281 -10.18 13.36 12.48
C TYR A 281 -11.23 14.27 11.82
N THR A 282 -12.28 13.67 11.27
CA THR A 282 -13.33 14.36 10.49
C THR A 282 -14.73 13.85 10.79
N ARG A 283 -15.76 14.59 10.37
CA ARG A 283 -17.16 14.26 10.68
C ARG A 283 -18.08 14.39 9.47
N ASN A 284 -18.95 13.42 9.27
CA ASN A 284 -19.99 13.47 8.23
C ASN A 284 -19.43 13.67 6.80
N ASP A 285 -18.20 13.21 6.56
CA ASP A 285 -17.58 13.29 5.24
C ASP A 285 -18.06 12.13 4.35
N THR A 286 -17.98 12.32 3.03
CA THR A 286 -18.37 11.31 2.05
C THR A 286 -17.29 11.18 1.00
N ILE A 287 -16.72 9.99 0.88
CA ILE A 287 -15.77 9.62 -0.16
C ILE A 287 -16.49 8.60 -1.04
N ALA A 288 -16.98 9.03 -2.21
CA ALA A 288 -17.85 8.18 -3.02
C ALA A 288 -17.62 8.20 -4.53
N HIS A 289 -17.90 7.10 -5.22
CA HIS A 289 -17.81 7.03 -6.68
C HIS A 289 -16.44 7.43 -7.23
N ASN A 290 -15.35 7.28 -6.47
CA ASN A 290 -14.01 7.56 -6.97
C ASN A 290 -13.43 6.31 -7.63
N ARG A 291 -12.63 6.50 -8.68
CA ARG A 291 -11.70 5.48 -9.19
C ARG A 291 -10.35 5.71 -8.53
N ILE A 292 -9.84 4.70 -7.83
CA ILE A 292 -8.48 4.75 -7.26
C ILE A 292 -7.72 3.52 -7.74
N ASP A 293 -6.65 3.74 -8.50
CA ASP A 293 -5.86 2.64 -9.04
C ASP A 293 -4.39 2.95 -9.25
N HIS A 294 -3.55 1.90 -9.28
CA HIS A 294 -2.09 2.04 -9.40
C HIS A 294 -1.52 2.95 -8.29
N VAL A 295 -1.76 2.56 -7.04
CA VAL A 295 -1.31 3.32 -5.86
C VAL A 295 -0.28 2.55 -5.04
N GLY A 296 0.71 3.28 -4.53
CA GLY A 296 1.86 2.70 -3.84
C GLY A 296 1.53 1.99 -2.52
N TYR A 297 0.49 2.43 -1.81
CA TYR A 297 0.10 1.89 -0.51
C TYR A 297 -1.43 1.74 -0.41
N SER A 298 -2.06 2.23 0.67
CA SER A 298 -3.52 2.18 0.85
C SER A 298 -4.20 3.22 -0.05
N ALA A 299 -5.36 2.89 -0.59
CA ALA A 299 -6.10 3.83 -1.42
C ALA A 299 -6.83 4.87 -0.56
N ILE A 300 -7.59 4.42 0.44
CA ILE A 300 -8.31 5.31 1.38
C ILE A 300 -7.88 4.96 2.80
N SER A 301 -7.46 5.95 3.59
CA SER A 301 -7.16 5.82 5.01
C SER A 301 -8.06 6.73 5.82
N MET A 302 -8.73 6.22 6.84
CA MET A 302 -9.68 6.96 7.68
C MET A 302 -9.43 6.75 9.17
N GLY A 303 -9.49 7.83 9.94
CA GLY A 303 -9.31 7.79 11.39
C GLY A 303 -7.84 7.67 11.83
N TRP A 304 -7.61 7.72 13.15
CA TRP A 304 -6.27 7.74 13.77
C TRP A 304 -6.34 7.43 15.27
N GLY A 305 -5.19 7.17 15.90
CA GLY A 305 -5.05 7.17 17.36
C GLY A 305 -5.46 5.88 18.07
N GLY A 306 -5.71 4.80 17.32
CA GLY A 306 -6.20 3.52 17.86
C GLY A 306 -5.14 2.58 18.45
N TRP A 307 -3.86 2.94 18.38
CA TRP A 307 -2.77 2.07 18.81
C TRP A 307 -2.65 1.69 20.29
N PRO A 308 -3.22 2.42 21.28
CA PRO A 308 -3.26 1.99 22.69
C PRO A 308 -3.78 0.55 22.89
N ASP A 309 -4.65 0.07 22.00
CA ASP A 309 -5.08 -1.34 21.95
C ASP A 309 -3.93 -2.34 22.01
N LYS A 310 -2.77 -2.01 21.43
CA LYS A 310 -1.60 -2.90 21.39
C LYS A 310 -1.00 -3.18 22.76
N ILE A 311 -1.30 -2.35 23.75
CA ILE A 311 -0.87 -2.51 25.13
C ILE A 311 -2.03 -2.83 26.09
N GLY A 312 -3.24 -3.01 25.56
CA GLY A 312 -4.41 -3.33 26.35
C GLY A 312 -5.16 -2.12 26.92
N ASP A 313 -4.93 -0.93 26.35
CA ASP A 313 -5.60 0.29 26.75
C ASP A 313 -6.63 0.73 25.70
N PRO A 314 -7.70 1.43 26.10
CA PRO A 314 -8.64 2.03 25.16
C PRO A 314 -7.96 2.95 24.14
N ALA A 315 -8.37 2.83 22.88
CA ALA A 315 -8.00 3.78 21.83
C ALA A 315 -8.28 5.24 22.21
N THR A 316 -7.51 6.17 21.63
CA THR A 316 -7.58 7.59 21.97
C THR A 316 -8.93 8.18 21.52
N PRO A 317 -9.71 8.81 22.43
CA PRO A 317 -10.93 9.49 22.06
C PRO A 317 -10.66 10.60 21.04
N ASN A 318 -11.48 10.67 20.01
CA ASN A 318 -11.35 11.62 18.93
C ASN A 318 -12.75 12.01 18.40
N PRO A 319 -12.88 13.08 17.60
CA PRO A 319 -14.19 13.59 17.20
C PRO A 319 -14.81 12.83 16.02
N SER A 320 -14.15 11.81 15.46
CA SER A 320 -14.56 11.20 14.18
C SER A 320 -15.88 10.45 14.30
N HIS A 321 -16.78 10.69 13.36
CA HIS A 321 -18.06 9.98 13.25
C HIS A 321 -18.78 10.32 11.95
N GLY A 322 -19.69 9.43 11.52
CA GLY A 322 -20.64 9.66 10.45
C GLY A 322 -20.02 9.80 9.05
N ASN A 323 -18.73 9.52 8.90
CA ASN A 323 -18.07 9.48 7.61
C ASN A 323 -18.46 8.21 6.85
N THR A 324 -18.48 8.33 5.53
CA THR A 324 -18.87 7.23 4.64
C THR A 324 -17.90 7.09 3.49
N VAL A 325 -17.42 5.87 3.28
CA VAL A 325 -16.62 5.48 2.12
C VAL A 325 -17.49 4.53 1.29
N ARG A 326 -18.06 5.01 0.19
CA ARG A 326 -19.07 4.25 -0.55
C ARG A 326 -18.92 4.22 -2.05
N ASP A 327 -19.27 3.11 -2.66
CA ASP A 327 -19.36 3.00 -4.12
C ASP A 327 -18.07 3.41 -4.86
N ASN A 328 -16.90 3.28 -4.22
CA ASN A 328 -15.61 3.52 -4.86
C ASN A 328 -15.14 2.25 -5.59
N LEU A 329 -14.42 2.44 -6.68
CA LEU A 329 -13.74 1.36 -7.39
C LEU A 329 -12.24 1.47 -7.13
N VAL A 330 -11.73 0.58 -6.28
CA VAL A 330 -10.32 0.50 -5.88
C VAL A 330 -9.69 -0.73 -6.52
N SER A 331 -8.59 -0.54 -7.24
CA SER A 331 -7.82 -1.65 -7.81
C SER A 331 -6.32 -1.39 -7.78
N ASP A 332 -5.47 -2.40 -7.94
CA ASP A 332 -4.03 -2.18 -8.16
C ASP A 332 -3.40 -1.32 -7.04
N TYR A 333 -3.68 -1.72 -5.79
CA TYR A 333 -3.23 -1.04 -4.56
C TYR A 333 -2.17 -1.88 -3.84
N MET A 334 -1.48 -1.28 -2.86
CA MET A 334 -0.32 -1.89 -2.19
C MET A 334 0.80 -2.27 -3.17
N GLN A 335 1.05 -1.45 -4.20
CA GLN A 335 2.05 -1.78 -5.23
C GLN A 335 3.51 -1.53 -4.80
N MET A 336 3.73 -0.80 -3.69
CA MET A 336 5.06 -0.49 -3.16
C MET A 336 5.25 -0.93 -1.71
N LEU A 337 4.30 -0.59 -0.83
CA LEU A 337 4.36 -0.87 0.61
C LEU A 337 3.23 -1.79 1.09
N ASP A 338 3.38 -2.26 2.32
CA ASP A 338 2.63 -3.36 2.93
C ASP A 338 1.96 -2.96 4.25
N ASP A 339 1.07 -3.82 4.77
CA ASP A 339 0.33 -3.64 6.03
C ASP A 339 -0.77 -2.58 6.02
N GLY A 340 -1.36 -2.38 4.85
CA GLY A 340 -2.50 -1.49 4.61
C GLY A 340 -3.72 -2.23 4.06
N GLY A 341 -4.62 -1.48 3.43
CA GLY A 341 -5.80 -2.01 2.75
C GLY A 341 -6.23 -1.13 1.59
N GLY A 342 -7.15 -1.63 0.76
CA GLY A 342 -7.80 -0.77 -0.23
C GLY A 342 -8.55 0.35 0.50
N ILE A 343 -9.26 -0.03 1.55
CA ILE A 343 -9.84 0.87 2.53
C ILE A 343 -9.28 0.50 3.90
N TYR A 344 -8.62 1.44 4.55
CA TYR A 344 -8.02 1.30 5.87
C TYR A 344 -8.75 2.22 6.85
N THR A 345 -9.15 1.70 8.00
CA THR A 345 -9.77 2.48 9.08
C THR A 345 -9.07 2.22 10.41
N GLN A 346 -9.05 3.21 11.30
CA GLN A 346 -8.36 3.11 12.59
C GLN A 346 -8.98 4.01 13.67
N GLY A 347 -8.95 3.55 14.92
CA GLY A 347 -9.30 4.36 16.09
C GLY A 347 -10.81 4.46 16.32
N LEU A 348 -11.20 5.11 17.43
CA LEU A 348 -12.62 5.23 17.77
C LEU A 348 -13.36 6.05 16.71
N THR A 349 -14.53 5.56 16.31
CA THR A 349 -15.41 6.29 15.40
C THR A 349 -16.84 6.29 15.94
N GLY A 350 -17.41 7.46 16.22
CA GLY A 350 -18.74 7.59 16.80
C GLY A 350 -18.91 6.94 18.18
N THR A 351 -20.17 6.76 18.56
CA THR A 351 -20.58 6.21 19.87
C THR A 351 -21.34 4.89 19.78
N SER A 352 -21.72 4.50 18.56
CA SER A 352 -22.47 3.28 18.23
C SER A 352 -22.32 2.95 16.74
N LEU A 353 -22.76 1.76 16.30
CA LEU A 353 -22.83 1.43 14.86
C LEU A 353 -23.75 2.36 14.04
N ALA A 354 -24.63 3.15 14.69
CA ALA A 354 -25.54 4.05 13.99
C ALA A 354 -24.82 5.31 13.47
N ASP A 355 -23.87 5.82 14.26
CA ASP A 355 -23.11 7.05 14.02
C ASP A 355 -21.61 6.81 13.76
N GLY A 356 -21.10 5.57 13.89
CA GLY A 356 -19.75 5.21 13.46
C GLY A 356 -19.56 5.21 11.94
N GLU A 357 -18.36 4.87 11.47
CA GLU A 357 -18.05 4.92 10.04
C GLU A 357 -18.66 3.77 9.25
N LYS A 358 -18.81 4.01 7.95
CA LYS A 358 -19.43 3.07 7.02
C LYS A 358 -18.58 2.90 5.77
N VAL A 359 -18.24 1.66 5.46
CA VAL A 359 -17.61 1.22 4.22
C VAL A 359 -18.64 0.41 3.44
N THR A 360 -19.27 1.03 2.42
CA THR A 360 -20.48 0.46 1.78
C THR A 360 -20.42 0.39 0.26
N GLY A 361 -20.78 -0.73 -0.36
CA GLY A 361 -20.95 -0.80 -1.82
C GLY A 361 -19.67 -0.62 -2.66
N ASN A 362 -18.49 -0.61 -2.04
CA ASN A 362 -17.23 -0.45 -2.75
C ASN A 362 -16.86 -1.74 -3.50
N VAL A 363 -16.12 -1.61 -4.60
CA VAL A 363 -15.47 -2.72 -5.29
C VAL A 363 -13.96 -2.58 -5.08
N VAL A 364 -13.35 -3.54 -4.39
CA VAL A 364 -11.92 -3.49 -4.02
C VAL A 364 -11.23 -4.76 -4.51
N HIS A 365 -10.28 -4.63 -5.43
CA HIS A 365 -9.61 -5.78 -6.03
C HIS A 365 -8.16 -5.59 -6.46
N ASP A 366 -7.53 -6.69 -6.91
CA ASP A 366 -6.17 -6.70 -7.47
C ASP A 366 -5.13 -6.06 -6.54
N GLN A 367 -5.10 -6.55 -5.30
CA GLN A 367 -4.05 -6.21 -4.38
C GLN A 367 -2.71 -6.79 -4.85
N TRP A 368 -1.62 -6.01 -4.78
CA TRP A 368 -0.28 -6.56 -5.03
C TRP A 368 0.42 -7.05 -3.77
N GLY A 369 0.82 -6.15 -2.86
CA GLY A 369 1.54 -6.46 -1.64
C GLY A 369 0.72 -7.17 -0.56
N LEU A 370 1.27 -7.31 0.66
CA LEU A 370 0.57 -7.83 1.83
C LEU A 370 -0.35 -6.77 2.46
N GLY A 371 -1.60 -7.15 2.72
CA GLY A 371 -2.66 -6.21 3.12
C GLY A 371 -4.04 -6.85 2.94
N LYS A 372 -5.10 -6.05 2.90
CA LYS A 372 -6.51 -6.51 2.93
C LYS A 372 -7.37 -5.71 1.94
N SER A 373 -8.60 -6.14 1.68
CA SER A 373 -9.55 -5.29 0.94
C SER A 373 -10.03 -4.14 1.86
N VAL A 374 -10.59 -4.48 3.01
CA VAL A 374 -10.94 -3.56 4.10
C VAL A 374 -10.14 -3.96 5.34
N TYR A 375 -9.39 -3.01 5.90
CA TYR A 375 -8.59 -3.22 7.11
C TYR A 375 -9.03 -2.25 8.20
N THR A 376 -9.77 -2.75 9.18
CA THR A 376 -10.14 -2.00 10.38
C THR A 376 -9.08 -2.30 11.44
N ASP A 377 -8.05 -1.47 11.48
CA ASP A 377 -6.87 -1.68 12.31
C ASP A 377 -7.15 -1.33 13.79
N ASN A 378 -6.12 -1.37 14.62
CA ASN A 378 -6.19 -1.14 16.06
C ASN A 378 -7.13 0.01 16.47
N GLY A 379 -7.94 -0.23 17.49
CA GLY A 379 -8.87 0.71 18.07
C GLY A 379 -10.06 1.05 17.19
N CYS A 380 -10.16 0.48 15.99
CA CYS A 380 -11.26 0.75 15.06
C CYS A 380 -12.56 0.22 15.65
N THR A 381 -13.39 1.14 16.13
CA THR A 381 -14.64 0.77 16.78
C THR A 381 -15.85 1.43 16.12
N TYR A 382 -16.96 0.69 16.09
CA TYR A 382 -18.25 1.03 15.50
C TYR A 382 -18.26 1.15 13.97
N GLU A 383 -17.46 0.32 13.31
CA GLU A 383 -17.37 0.25 11.85
C GLU A 383 -18.47 -0.64 11.24
N THR A 384 -19.04 -0.23 10.12
CA THR A 384 -19.94 -1.07 9.31
C THR A 384 -19.36 -1.31 7.91
N VAL A 385 -19.05 -2.56 7.60
CA VAL A 385 -18.59 -3.02 6.27
C VAL A 385 -19.73 -3.76 5.58
N ASP A 386 -20.45 -3.08 4.69
CA ASP A 386 -21.75 -3.54 4.16
C ASP A 386 -21.84 -3.54 2.63
N GLY A 387 -22.21 -4.67 2.03
CA GLY A 387 -22.55 -4.75 0.61
C GLY A 387 -21.40 -4.50 -0.37
N ASN A 388 -20.14 -4.60 0.07
CA ASN A 388 -18.96 -4.41 -0.78
C ASN A 388 -18.68 -5.67 -1.62
N VAL A 389 -17.93 -5.51 -2.72
CA VAL A 389 -17.37 -6.60 -3.53
C VAL A 389 -15.85 -6.64 -3.33
N LEU A 390 -15.35 -7.71 -2.70
CA LEU A 390 -13.98 -7.80 -2.19
C LEU A 390 -13.29 -9.08 -2.72
N TYR A 391 -12.29 -8.94 -3.59
CA TYR A 391 -11.60 -10.10 -4.18
C TYR A 391 -10.16 -9.79 -4.58
N GLY A 392 -9.34 -10.81 -4.79
CA GLY A 392 -7.93 -10.62 -5.16
C GLY A 392 -7.11 -9.97 -4.04
N ALA A 393 -7.46 -10.21 -2.77
CA ALA A 393 -6.67 -9.82 -1.61
C ALA A 393 -5.81 -10.99 -1.13
N SER A 394 -4.63 -10.68 -0.57
CA SER A 394 -3.61 -11.71 -0.28
C SER A 394 -4.06 -12.79 0.73
N TYR A 395 -4.75 -12.40 1.80
CA TYR A 395 -5.12 -13.35 2.86
C TYR A 395 -6.35 -13.01 3.69
N ALA A 396 -6.91 -11.81 3.57
CA ALA A 396 -8.14 -11.40 4.24
C ALA A 396 -8.85 -10.36 3.37
N ASN A 397 -10.16 -10.52 3.19
CA ASN A 397 -10.95 -9.45 2.59
C ASN A 397 -11.29 -8.41 3.64
N VAL A 398 -11.70 -8.85 4.84
CA VAL A 398 -11.98 -7.94 5.96
C VAL A 398 -11.17 -8.39 7.18
N ALA A 399 -10.30 -7.53 7.68
CA ALA A 399 -9.57 -7.78 8.93
C ALA A 399 -10.03 -6.81 10.02
N SER A 400 -10.66 -7.37 11.07
CA SER A 400 -11.34 -6.57 12.10
C SER A 400 -11.27 -7.12 13.52
N ARG A 401 -10.36 -8.06 13.80
CA ARG A 401 -10.30 -8.71 15.11
C ARG A 401 -9.34 -7.98 16.05
N HIS A 402 -9.84 -6.93 16.69
CA HIS A 402 -9.19 -6.20 17.77
C HIS A 402 -10.05 -6.27 19.04
N THR A 403 -9.43 -6.16 20.22
CA THR A 403 -10.13 -6.28 21.50
C THR A 403 -10.64 -4.91 21.91
N ASP A 404 -11.92 -4.80 22.25
CA ASP A 404 -12.49 -3.60 22.83
C ASP A 404 -12.02 -3.45 24.28
N TYR A 405 -11.05 -2.56 24.51
CA TYR A 405 -10.53 -2.28 25.85
C TYR A 405 -11.38 -1.27 26.63
N ARG A 406 -12.45 -0.70 26.05
CA ARG A 406 -13.29 0.31 26.69
C ARG A 406 -14.28 -0.29 27.68
N ASP A 407 -14.71 -1.53 27.46
CA ASP A 407 -15.71 -2.19 28.30
C ASP A 407 -15.11 -3.10 29.39
N GLY A 408 -13.83 -3.51 29.26
CA GLY A 408 -13.15 -4.40 30.20
C GLY A 408 -13.69 -5.84 30.21
N LEU A 409 -14.47 -6.25 29.21
CA LEU A 409 -15.12 -7.56 29.11
C LEU A 409 -14.39 -8.54 28.19
N GLY A 410 -13.34 -8.07 27.50
CA GLY A 410 -12.63 -8.85 26.50
C GLY A 410 -13.50 -9.17 25.28
N ASN A 411 -14.38 -8.22 24.93
CA ASN A 411 -15.11 -8.20 23.67
C ASN A 411 -14.20 -7.77 22.53
N ASN A 412 -14.62 -7.98 21.28
CA ASN A 412 -13.93 -7.37 20.14
C ASN A 412 -14.53 -5.97 19.90
N ASP A 413 -13.76 -5.09 19.29
CA ASP A 413 -14.25 -3.79 18.85
C ASP A 413 -15.53 -3.95 18.01
N PRO A 414 -16.66 -3.36 18.44
CA PRO A 414 -17.92 -3.42 17.71
C PRO A 414 -17.74 -3.14 16.22
N THR A 415 -17.97 -4.16 15.40
CA THR A 415 -17.82 -4.10 13.94
C THR A 415 -18.88 -4.97 13.30
N LEU A 416 -19.58 -4.45 12.29
CA LEU A 416 -20.60 -5.17 11.55
C LEU A 416 -20.14 -5.42 10.11
N VAL A 417 -19.89 -6.68 9.77
CA VAL A 417 -19.49 -7.13 8.43
C VAL A 417 -20.66 -7.86 7.80
N LYS A 418 -21.39 -7.21 6.89
CA LYS A 418 -22.65 -7.76 6.37
C LYS A 418 -22.83 -7.66 4.86
N ASP A 419 -23.56 -8.62 4.32
CA ASP A 419 -24.07 -8.61 2.94
C ASP A 419 -23.03 -8.41 1.82
N ASN A 420 -21.73 -8.54 2.12
CA ASN A 420 -20.65 -8.39 1.16
C ASN A 420 -20.56 -9.59 0.21
N TRP A 421 -20.07 -9.37 -1.00
CA TRP A 421 -19.62 -10.39 -1.93
C TRP A 421 -18.10 -10.53 -1.81
N TRP A 422 -17.62 -11.70 -1.39
CA TRP A 422 -16.21 -11.84 -1.03
C TRP A 422 -15.65 -13.24 -1.29
N GLU A 423 -14.33 -13.36 -1.23
CA GLU A 423 -13.64 -14.63 -1.35
C GLU A 423 -13.42 -15.32 0.01
N GLU A 424 -13.44 -14.57 1.11
CA GLU A 424 -13.06 -15.07 2.44
C GLU A 424 -14.01 -16.14 2.98
N GLY A 425 -15.32 -15.99 2.78
CA GLY A 425 -16.32 -17.00 3.12
C GLY A 425 -16.49 -17.31 4.61
N THR A 426 -16.00 -16.44 5.51
CA THR A 426 -16.20 -16.57 6.96
C THR A 426 -17.70 -16.74 7.28
N ALA A 427 -18.02 -17.70 8.14
CA ALA A 427 -19.41 -18.03 8.44
C ALA A 427 -20.07 -16.95 9.31
N ASP A 428 -21.38 -16.81 9.14
CA ASP A 428 -22.20 -15.94 9.97
C ASP A 428 -22.05 -16.26 11.46
N GLY A 429 -21.98 -15.21 12.27
CA GLY A 429 -21.85 -15.33 13.71
C GLY A 429 -21.57 -14.00 14.40
N ASP A 430 -21.70 -14.03 15.72
CA ASP A 430 -21.27 -12.96 16.61
C ASP A 430 -20.05 -13.45 17.39
N ASN A 431 -18.89 -12.88 17.09
CA ASN A 431 -17.68 -13.05 17.87
C ASN A 431 -17.54 -11.84 18.79
N LYS A 432 -18.31 -11.82 19.88
CA LYS A 432 -18.22 -10.81 20.94
C LYS A 432 -18.23 -9.37 20.42
N GLY A 433 -19.18 -9.01 19.57
CA GLY A 433 -19.31 -7.65 19.01
C GLY A 433 -18.73 -7.48 17.59
N LEU A 434 -17.88 -8.41 17.13
CA LEU A 434 -17.58 -8.56 15.71
C LEU A 434 -18.65 -9.46 15.09
N VAL A 435 -19.62 -8.86 14.42
CA VAL A 435 -20.76 -9.55 13.81
C VAL A 435 -20.49 -9.73 12.32
N THR A 436 -20.54 -10.98 11.85
CA THR A 436 -20.49 -11.33 10.43
C THR A 436 -21.85 -11.90 10.04
N THR A 437 -22.52 -11.38 9.01
CA THR A 437 -23.83 -11.93 8.58
C THR A 437 -24.18 -11.67 7.11
N GLY A 438 -24.83 -12.61 6.43
CA GLY A 438 -25.39 -12.38 5.08
C GLY A 438 -24.37 -12.25 3.95
N ASN A 439 -23.07 -12.39 4.25
CA ASN A 439 -22.00 -12.32 3.25
C ASN A 439 -22.04 -13.54 2.31
N LYS A 440 -21.68 -13.34 1.05
CA LYS A 440 -21.84 -14.31 -0.03
C LYS A 440 -20.48 -14.65 -0.63
N ILE A 441 -20.15 -15.95 -0.69
CA ILE A 441 -18.95 -16.42 -1.38
C ILE A 441 -19.14 -16.22 -2.88
N MET A 442 -18.21 -15.51 -3.49
CA MET A 442 -18.16 -15.22 -4.92
C MET A 442 -17.01 -16.00 -5.55
N ALA A 443 -17.27 -16.84 -6.55
CA ALA A 443 -16.24 -17.51 -7.32
C ALA A 443 -15.68 -16.63 -8.46
N SER A 444 -16.50 -15.72 -8.96
CA SER A 444 -16.14 -14.76 -10.01
C SER A 444 -16.99 -13.49 -9.88
N PRO A 445 -16.51 -12.31 -10.30
CA PRO A 445 -17.33 -11.10 -10.38
C PRO A 445 -18.67 -11.30 -11.11
N SER A 446 -18.78 -12.28 -12.01
CA SER A 446 -20.04 -12.65 -12.67
C SER A 446 -21.14 -13.17 -11.74
N ASP A 447 -20.79 -13.60 -10.51
CA ASP A 447 -21.78 -14.04 -9.51
C ASP A 447 -22.45 -12.85 -8.82
N VAL A 448 -21.86 -11.66 -8.94
CA VAL A 448 -22.39 -10.41 -8.38
C VAL A 448 -23.41 -9.82 -9.36
N PRO A 449 -24.55 -9.32 -8.87
CA PRO A 449 -25.46 -8.54 -9.68
C PRO A 449 -24.72 -7.40 -10.42
N PRO A 450 -24.80 -7.31 -11.76
CA PRO A 450 -24.01 -6.37 -12.55
C PRO A 450 -24.19 -4.91 -12.15
N GLU A 451 -25.35 -4.55 -11.60
CA GLU A 451 -25.64 -3.21 -11.08
C GLU A 451 -24.72 -2.81 -9.92
N ILE A 452 -24.42 -3.73 -9.00
CA ILE A 452 -23.51 -3.46 -7.86
C ILE A 452 -22.11 -3.15 -8.38
N LEU A 453 -21.65 -3.87 -9.40
CA LEU A 453 -20.34 -3.62 -10.02
C LEU A 453 -20.33 -2.31 -10.83
N ALA A 454 -21.45 -1.98 -11.49
CA ALA A 454 -21.56 -0.81 -12.37
C ALA A 454 -21.75 0.51 -11.60
N ASP A 455 -22.26 0.44 -10.38
CA ASP A 455 -22.47 1.59 -9.48
C ASP A 455 -21.15 2.06 -8.83
N ALA A 456 -20.14 1.18 -8.76
CA ALA A 456 -18.84 1.52 -8.21
C ALA A 456 -17.97 2.34 -9.17
N GLY A 457 -17.26 3.32 -8.62
CA GLY A 457 -16.43 4.27 -9.37
C GLY A 457 -17.24 5.43 -9.97
N PRO A 458 -16.65 6.22 -10.87
CA PRO A 458 -17.27 7.44 -11.36
C PRO A 458 -18.64 7.18 -12.02
N GLU A 459 -19.63 7.94 -11.56
CA GLU A 459 -20.98 7.96 -12.10
C GLU A 459 -20.94 8.33 -13.60
N PRO A 460 -21.94 7.91 -14.40
CA PRO A 460 -21.93 8.09 -15.85
C PRO A 460 -21.61 9.51 -16.34
N ALA A 461 -22.02 10.54 -15.61
CA ALA A 461 -21.77 11.94 -15.94
C ALA A 461 -20.30 12.36 -15.81
N TYR A 462 -19.50 11.62 -15.04
CA TYR A 462 -18.11 11.94 -14.72
C TYR A 462 -17.09 10.94 -15.29
N ARG A 463 -17.53 9.86 -15.95
CA ARG A 463 -16.64 8.82 -16.49
C ARG A 463 -15.57 9.33 -17.46
N SER A 464 -15.78 10.50 -18.08
CA SER A 464 -14.76 11.15 -18.91
C SER A 464 -13.47 11.48 -18.15
N VAL A 465 -13.50 11.52 -16.81
CA VAL A 465 -12.30 11.67 -15.96
C VAL A 465 -11.26 10.57 -16.24
N LEU A 466 -11.71 9.37 -16.62
CA LEU A 466 -10.86 8.20 -16.89
C LEU A 466 -10.13 8.28 -18.24
N ASP A 467 -10.63 9.09 -19.17
CA ASP A 467 -10.07 9.23 -20.52
C ASP A 467 -9.12 10.43 -20.63
N ARG A 468 -9.12 11.32 -19.64
CA ARG A 468 -8.30 12.54 -19.61
C ARG A 468 -6.84 12.17 -19.36
N ARG A 469 -5.99 12.51 -20.31
CA ARG A 469 -4.54 12.31 -20.20
C ARG A 469 -3.88 13.55 -19.62
N ILE A 470 -3.06 13.34 -18.59
CA ILE A 470 -2.26 14.39 -17.96
C ILE A 470 -0.82 14.26 -18.44
N GLY A 471 -0.28 15.33 -19.03
CA GLY A 471 1.09 15.35 -19.56
C GLY A 471 1.31 14.52 -20.83
N ALA A 472 2.57 14.49 -21.28
CA ALA A 472 3.01 13.70 -22.42
C ALA A 472 3.27 12.23 -22.01
N ARG A 473 3.03 11.30 -22.93
CA ARG A 473 3.39 9.89 -22.70
C ARG A 473 4.90 9.75 -22.53
N SER A 474 5.31 9.04 -21.49
CA SER A 474 6.71 8.77 -21.17
C SER A 474 6.93 7.27 -20.98
N VAL A 475 8.19 6.86 -20.80
CA VAL A 475 8.50 5.50 -20.37
C VAL A 475 8.01 5.28 -18.93
N PRO A 476 7.69 4.03 -18.52
CA PRO A 476 7.31 3.75 -17.15
C PRO A 476 8.45 4.03 -16.18
N GLU A 477 8.14 4.15 -14.89
CA GLU A 477 9.18 4.06 -13.87
C GLU A 477 9.77 2.66 -13.75
N ALA A 478 10.97 2.58 -13.18
CA ALA A 478 11.62 1.33 -12.90
C ALA A 478 10.77 0.49 -11.92
N PRO A 479 10.63 -0.83 -12.14
CA PRO A 479 10.16 -1.75 -11.11
C PRO A 479 11.03 -1.67 -9.85
N SER A 480 10.49 -2.08 -8.71
CA SER A 480 11.20 -2.00 -7.42
C SER A 480 11.22 -3.36 -6.71
N ARG A 481 11.95 -3.44 -5.57
CA ARG A 481 12.01 -4.61 -4.68
C ARG A 481 12.27 -5.95 -5.42
N VAL A 482 13.31 -5.98 -6.27
CA VAL A 482 13.68 -7.18 -7.03
C VAL A 482 14.22 -8.26 -6.09
N GLY A 483 13.47 -9.36 -5.98
CA GLY A 483 13.85 -10.56 -5.24
C GLY A 483 14.17 -11.70 -6.18
N THR A 484 15.12 -12.55 -5.76
CA THR A 484 15.52 -13.76 -6.48
C THR A 484 15.51 -14.99 -5.59
N ALA A 485 15.16 -16.13 -6.15
CA ALA A 485 15.27 -17.45 -5.54
C ALA A 485 15.78 -18.48 -6.56
N THR A 486 16.31 -19.62 -6.10
CA THR A 486 16.73 -20.68 -7.02
C THR A 486 15.55 -21.27 -7.79
N ALA A 487 15.74 -21.49 -9.10
CA ALA A 487 14.81 -22.19 -9.99
C ALA A 487 15.44 -23.46 -10.60
N GLY A 488 16.47 -23.99 -9.93
CA GLY A 488 17.26 -25.13 -10.36
C GLY A 488 18.76 -24.84 -10.39
N PRO A 489 19.58 -25.78 -10.87
CA PRO A 489 21.05 -25.66 -10.87
C PRO A 489 21.61 -24.56 -11.79
N ASP A 490 20.81 -24.08 -12.75
CA ASP A 490 21.22 -23.15 -13.81
C ASP A 490 20.19 -22.03 -14.02
N ALA A 491 19.31 -21.78 -13.04
CA ALA A 491 18.22 -20.84 -13.21
C ALA A 491 17.82 -20.12 -11.92
N LEU A 492 17.33 -18.90 -12.08
CA LEU A 492 16.75 -18.09 -11.00
C LEU A 492 15.28 -17.77 -11.31
N TYR A 493 14.45 -17.84 -10.27
CA TYR A 493 13.17 -17.15 -10.23
C TYR A 493 13.40 -15.71 -9.79
N VAL A 494 12.69 -14.78 -10.44
CA VAL A 494 12.74 -13.35 -10.19
C VAL A 494 11.31 -12.87 -9.95
N THR A 495 11.12 -12.10 -8.89
CA THR A 495 9.87 -11.39 -8.56
C THR A 495 10.21 -9.96 -8.18
N PHE A 496 9.29 -9.04 -8.36
CA PHE A 496 9.49 -7.62 -8.07
C PHE A 496 8.14 -6.93 -7.86
N ASN A 497 8.17 -5.68 -7.41
CA ASN A 497 7.01 -4.82 -7.41
C ASN A 497 6.89 -4.15 -8.79
N PRO A 498 5.74 -4.30 -9.48
CA PRO A 498 5.51 -3.65 -10.75
C PRO A 498 5.50 -2.14 -10.53
N THR A 499 5.87 -1.39 -11.57
CA THR A 499 5.66 0.06 -11.54
C THR A 499 4.17 0.38 -11.52
N PHE A 500 3.80 1.31 -10.65
CA PHE A 500 2.46 1.89 -10.56
C PHE A 500 2.37 3.24 -11.31
N ALA A 501 3.45 3.65 -11.96
CA ALA A 501 3.50 4.83 -12.81
C ALA A 501 3.98 4.47 -14.21
N ASP A 502 3.00 4.24 -15.07
CA ASP A 502 3.19 3.71 -16.41
C ASP A 502 3.57 4.77 -17.46
N GLY A 503 3.64 6.05 -17.05
CA GLY A 503 3.94 7.17 -17.95
C GLY A 503 2.80 7.51 -18.91
N GLY A 504 1.54 7.21 -18.56
CA GLY A 504 0.37 7.48 -19.41
C GLY A 504 0.22 6.50 -20.57
N SER A 505 0.87 5.35 -20.50
CA SER A 505 0.75 4.24 -21.46
C SER A 505 0.95 2.91 -20.75
N PRO A 506 -0.01 1.96 -20.85
CA PRO A 506 0.06 0.69 -20.11
C PRO A 506 1.35 -0.08 -20.36
N VAL A 507 1.90 -0.66 -19.29
CA VAL A 507 3.06 -1.55 -19.37
C VAL A 507 2.71 -2.80 -20.17
N ARG A 508 3.56 -3.16 -21.14
CA ARG A 508 3.38 -4.32 -22.03
C ARG A 508 4.21 -5.52 -21.60
N SER A 509 5.40 -5.28 -21.08
CA SER A 509 6.34 -6.34 -20.71
C SER A 509 7.35 -5.91 -19.66
N TYR A 510 7.92 -6.89 -18.98
CA TYR A 510 9.08 -6.73 -18.12
C TYR A 510 10.25 -7.55 -18.65
N THR A 511 11.46 -7.04 -18.53
CA THR A 511 12.68 -7.78 -18.88
C THR A 511 13.61 -7.84 -17.67
N ALA A 512 13.88 -9.05 -17.20
CA ALA A 512 14.84 -9.33 -16.12
C ALA A 512 16.19 -9.70 -16.71
N ARG A 513 17.28 -9.10 -16.20
CA ARG A 513 18.67 -9.30 -16.67
C ARG A 513 19.56 -9.70 -15.51
N ALA A 514 20.25 -10.82 -15.64
CA ALA A 514 21.21 -11.34 -14.67
C ALA A 514 22.64 -10.98 -15.09
N TYR A 515 23.40 -10.41 -14.17
CA TYR A 515 24.79 -10.02 -14.38
C TYR A 515 25.72 -10.84 -13.48
N ASP A 516 26.87 -11.23 -14.03
CA ASP A 516 27.93 -11.93 -13.31
C ASP A 516 28.75 -10.96 -12.41
N THR A 517 29.70 -11.51 -11.68
CA THR A 517 30.57 -10.75 -10.76
C THR A 517 31.48 -9.73 -11.45
N THR A 518 31.62 -9.77 -12.77
CA THR A 518 32.36 -8.80 -13.59
C THR A 518 31.45 -7.72 -14.20
N GLY A 519 30.14 -7.79 -13.97
CA GLY A 519 29.13 -6.93 -14.59
C GLY A 519 28.71 -7.37 -15.99
N GLY A 520 29.17 -8.53 -16.46
CA GLY A 520 28.80 -9.10 -17.76
C GLY A 520 27.38 -9.67 -17.73
N LEU A 521 26.60 -9.44 -18.79
CA LEU A 521 25.27 -10.03 -18.92
C LEU A 521 25.38 -11.55 -19.10
N ALA A 522 24.91 -12.31 -18.10
CA ALA A 522 24.95 -13.77 -18.08
C ALA A 522 23.66 -14.41 -18.60
N GLY A 523 22.53 -13.71 -18.51
CA GLY A 523 21.24 -14.19 -19.00
C GLY A 523 20.15 -13.12 -18.89
N GLN A 524 19.07 -13.30 -19.65
CA GLN A 524 17.90 -12.43 -19.56
C GLN A 524 16.62 -13.18 -19.94
N GLN A 525 15.48 -12.69 -19.46
CA GLN A 525 14.16 -13.16 -19.84
C GLN A 525 13.17 -12.00 -19.90
N THR A 526 12.34 -11.98 -20.94
CA THR A 526 11.21 -11.06 -21.07
C THR A 526 9.90 -11.80 -20.83
N VAL A 527 8.97 -11.15 -20.14
CA VAL A 527 7.61 -11.66 -19.87
C VAL A 527 6.58 -10.59 -20.24
N ALA A 528 5.41 -11.00 -20.74
CA ALA A 528 4.30 -10.06 -20.91
C ALA A 528 3.79 -9.58 -19.55
N ALA A 529 3.35 -8.32 -19.46
CA ALA A 529 2.84 -7.76 -18.21
C ALA A 529 1.62 -8.55 -17.68
N ALA A 530 0.76 -9.04 -18.57
CA ALA A 530 -0.38 -9.88 -18.21
C ALA A 530 0.03 -11.24 -17.62
N ASP A 531 1.08 -11.87 -18.17
CA ASP A 531 1.61 -13.13 -17.64
C ASP A 531 2.27 -12.93 -16.26
N PHE A 532 2.97 -11.80 -16.09
CA PHE A 532 3.54 -11.42 -14.80
C PHE A 532 2.46 -11.11 -13.77
N ARG A 533 1.38 -10.38 -14.13
CA ARG A 533 0.24 -10.12 -13.22
C ARG A 533 -0.36 -11.42 -12.68
N ARG A 534 -0.47 -12.46 -13.52
CA ARG A 534 -1.00 -13.76 -13.13
C ARG A 534 -0.04 -14.55 -12.23
N THR A 535 1.25 -14.57 -12.55
CA THR A 535 2.22 -15.51 -11.93
C THR A 535 3.13 -14.89 -10.88
N ALA A 536 3.34 -13.57 -10.94
CA ALA A 536 4.35 -12.79 -10.22
C ALA A 536 5.80 -13.30 -10.39
N LEU A 537 6.09 -14.08 -11.44
CA LEU A 537 7.37 -14.76 -11.60
C LEU A 537 7.96 -14.59 -13.01
N VAL A 538 9.27 -14.40 -13.06
CA VAL A 538 10.10 -14.53 -14.26
C VAL A 538 11.19 -15.57 -14.00
N ARG A 539 11.37 -16.53 -14.90
CA ARG A 539 12.44 -17.53 -14.80
C ARG A 539 13.56 -17.20 -15.78
N ILE A 540 14.75 -16.89 -15.29
CA ILE A 540 15.97 -16.76 -16.11
C ILE A 540 16.70 -18.10 -16.05
N GLY A 541 16.85 -18.80 -17.18
CA GLY A 541 17.54 -20.09 -17.27
C GLY A 541 18.86 -20.04 -18.05
N GLY A 542 19.59 -21.15 -18.06
CA GLY A 542 20.86 -21.27 -18.78
C GLY A 542 22.01 -20.46 -18.16
N LEU A 543 21.91 -20.12 -16.87
CA LEU A 543 22.91 -19.36 -16.15
C LEU A 543 24.15 -20.23 -15.88
N PRO A 544 25.37 -19.77 -16.22
CA PRO A 544 26.59 -20.54 -15.98
C PRO A 544 26.84 -20.80 -14.49
N PRO A 545 27.02 -22.06 -14.03
CA PRO A 545 27.24 -22.35 -12.61
C PRO A 545 28.47 -21.64 -12.01
N ALA A 546 29.53 -21.45 -12.81
CA ALA A 546 30.76 -20.79 -12.39
C ALA A 546 30.74 -19.25 -12.51
N GLY A 547 29.64 -18.66 -13.03
CA GLY A 547 29.51 -17.21 -13.21
C GLY A 547 28.83 -16.48 -12.05
N GLY A 548 28.27 -17.22 -11.10
CA GLY A 548 27.59 -16.67 -9.92
C GLY A 548 28.54 -16.22 -8.79
N PRO A 549 28.02 -15.52 -7.78
CA PRO A 549 26.61 -15.16 -7.62
C PRO A 549 26.19 -14.05 -8.59
N PHE A 550 24.95 -14.11 -9.06
CA PHE A 550 24.40 -13.15 -10.02
C PHE A 550 23.57 -12.09 -9.31
N THR A 551 23.65 -10.85 -9.79
CA THR A 551 22.68 -9.81 -9.46
C THR A 551 21.67 -9.66 -10.59
N VAL A 552 20.43 -9.29 -10.27
CA VAL A 552 19.35 -9.15 -11.27
C VAL A 552 18.78 -7.74 -11.23
N THR A 553 18.59 -7.13 -12.40
CA THR A 553 17.80 -5.90 -12.58
C THR A 553 16.58 -6.18 -13.46
N VAL A 554 15.56 -5.34 -13.35
CA VAL A 554 14.34 -5.45 -14.15
C VAL A 554 14.01 -4.10 -14.79
N THR A 555 13.62 -4.10 -16.07
CA THR A 555 13.06 -2.94 -16.76
C THR A 555 11.61 -3.20 -17.14
N ALA A 556 10.73 -2.22 -16.96
CA ALA A 556 9.39 -2.20 -17.54
C ALA A 556 9.43 -1.61 -18.96
N SER A 557 8.46 -1.93 -19.82
CA SER A 557 8.36 -1.31 -21.14
C SER A 557 6.90 -1.09 -21.56
N ASN A 558 6.62 0.09 -22.10
CA ASN A 558 5.35 0.45 -22.71
C ASN A 558 5.56 0.84 -24.19
N ASP A 559 4.54 1.44 -24.81
CA ASP A 559 4.58 1.82 -26.23
C ASP A 559 5.58 2.97 -26.53
N VAL A 560 6.08 3.68 -25.50
CA VAL A 560 7.09 4.73 -25.62
C VAL A 560 8.51 4.15 -25.56
N GLY A 561 8.74 3.19 -24.66
CA GLY A 561 10.05 2.57 -24.50
C GLY A 561 10.23 1.85 -23.16
N GLY A 562 11.48 1.50 -22.86
CA GLY A 562 11.87 0.87 -21.61
C GLY A 562 12.19 1.89 -20.51
N SER A 563 11.82 1.57 -19.27
CA SER A 563 12.24 2.29 -18.07
C SER A 563 13.76 2.23 -17.86
N ALA A 564 14.26 3.04 -16.94
CA ALA A 564 15.55 2.76 -16.28
C ALA A 564 15.52 1.36 -15.63
N PRO A 565 16.67 0.69 -15.46
CA PRO A 565 16.74 -0.54 -14.68
C PRO A 565 16.37 -0.28 -13.22
N SER A 566 15.72 -1.25 -12.58
CA SER A 566 15.55 -1.28 -11.14
C SER A 566 16.91 -1.28 -10.41
N LEU A 567 16.88 -0.99 -9.11
CA LEU A 567 17.99 -1.41 -8.23
C LEU A 567 18.23 -2.91 -8.38
N ALA A 568 19.50 -3.31 -8.30
CA ALA A 568 19.90 -4.70 -8.42
C ALA A 568 19.45 -5.50 -7.19
N SER A 569 19.06 -6.75 -7.41
CA SER A 569 18.81 -7.72 -6.33
C SER A 569 20.07 -7.99 -5.52
N LEU A 570 19.90 -8.54 -4.30
CA LEU A 570 21.04 -9.17 -3.62
C LEU A 570 21.62 -10.31 -4.49
N PRO A 571 22.95 -10.52 -4.45
CA PRO A 571 23.61 -11.51 -5.28
C PRO A 571 23.20 -12.94 -4.88
N LEU A 572 22.88 -13.79 -5.87
CA LEU A 572 22.46 -15.18 -5.65
C LEU A 572 23.04 -16.13 -6.69
N SER A 573 23.60 -17.26 -6.24
CA SER A 573 23.97 -18.37 -7.13
C SER A 573 22.82 -19.37 -7.25
N PRO A 574 22.47 -19.84 -8.47
CA PRO A 574 21.53 -20.94 -8.66
C PRO A 574 22.01 -22.21 -7.96
N THR A 575 21.08 -22.94 -7.37
CA THR A 575 21.36 -24.21 -6.67
C THR A 575 20.31 -25.25 -7.04
N ALA A 576 20.73 -26.49 -7.25
CA ALA A 576 19.79 -27.59 -7.42
C ALA A 576 18.93 -27.73 -6.16
N ALA A 577 17.63 -27.89 -6.34
CA ALA A 577 16.69 -28.16 -5.27
C ALA A 577 16.28 -29.65 -5.35
N THR A 578 16.38 -30.35 -4.22
CA THR A 578 16.11 -31.79 -4.12
C THR A 578 15.18 -32.14 -2.96
N ALA A 579 15.06 -31.26 -1.97
CA ALA A 579 14.17 -31.44 -0.83
C ALA A 579 12.80 -30.83 -1.13
N LEU A 580 11.78 -31.69 -1.25
CA LEU A 580 10.39 -31.27 -1.42
C LEU A 580 9.89 -30.48 -0.19
N PRO A 581 8.95 -29.53 -0.37
CA PRO A 581 8.31 -28.85 0.76
C PRO A 581 7.46 -29.84 1.56
N GLY A 582 7.14 -29.49 2.81
CA GLY A 582 6.12 -30.17 3.59
C GLY A 582 4.69 -29.91 3.08
N ALA A 583 3.71 -30.56 3.69
CA ALA A 583 2.32 -30.29 3.39
C ALA A 583 1.89 -28.92 3.94
N PRO A 584 0.99 -28.20 3.24
CA PRO A 584 0.29 -27.06 3.81
C PRO A 584 -0.41 -27.44 5.12
N THR A 585 -0.68 -26.45 5.98
CA THR A 585 -1.29 -26.69 7.29
C THR A 585 -2.67 -26.05 7.40
N SER A 586 -3.47 -26.53 8.35
CA SER A 586 -4.80 -26.00 8.66
C SER A 586 -5.75 -25.84 7.46
N PRO A 587 -5.88 -26.82 6.53
CA PRO A 587 -6.80 -26.70 5.41
C PRO A 587 -8.25 -26.63 5.92
N ARG A 588 -9.02 -25.69 5.38
CA ARG A 588 -10.44 -25.49 5.70
C ARG A 588 -11.22 -25.24 4.44
N LEU A 589 -12.45 -25.77 4.38
CA LEU A 589 -13.38 -25.50 3.28
C LEU A 589 -14.63 -24.82 3.84
N ARG A 590 -14.86 -23.57 3.44
CA ARG A 590 -16.06 -22.79 3.82
C ARG A 590 -17.03 -22.82 2.65
N THR A 591 -18.19 -23.45 2.82
CA THR A 591 -19.04 -23.81 1.68
C THR A 591 -20.25 -22.90 1.51
N ALA A 592 -20.56 -22.59 0.25
CA ALA A 592 -21.84 -22.10 -0.24
C ALA A 592 -22.54 -23.22 -1.04
N SER A 593 -23.60 -22.90 -1.79
CA SER A 593 -24.35 -23.87 -2.60
C SER A 593 -23.57 -24.34 -3.83
N THR A 594 -22.98 -23.40 -4.59
CA THR A 594 -22.26 -23.67 -5.85
C THR A 594 -20.78 -23.29 -5.81
N ALA A 595 -20.28 -22.84 -4.66
CA ALA A 595 -18.89 -22.46 -4.48
C ALA A 595 -18.39 -22.82 -3.08
N ALA A 596 -17.07 -22.84 -2.89
CA ALA A 596 -16.46 -22.98 -1.58
C ALA A 596 -15.10 -22.28 -1.50
N THR A 597 -14.84 -21.58 -0.40
CA THR A 597 -13.52 -21.01 -0.11
C THR A 597 -12.63 -22.06 0.53
N LEU A 598 -11.57 -22.47 -0.17
CA LEU A 598 -10.48 -23.25 0.40
C LEU A 598 -9.48 -22.29 1.06
N ALA A 599 -9.21 -22.46 2.35
CA ALA A 599 -8.21 -21.71 3.09
C ALA A 599 -7.14 -22.63 3.66
N TRP A 600 -5.88 -22.20 3.67
CA TRP A 600 -4.75 -22.95 4.22
C TRP A 600 -3.62 -22.03 4.68
N THR A 601 -2.72 -22.54 5.50
CA THR A 601 -1.46 -21.89 5.87
C THR A 601 -0.30 -22.57 5.11
N PRO A 602 0.73 -21.81 4.68
CA PRO A 602 1.92 -22.38 4.07
C PRO A 602 2.57 -23.51 4.91
N PRO A 603 3.33 -24.43 4.28
CA PRO A 603 4.09 -25.44 4.99
C PRO A 603 5.10 -24.82 5.98
N THR A 604 5.28 -25.45 7.13
CA THR A 604 6.30 -25.03 8.12
C THR A 604 7.72 -25.30 7.64
N ALA A 605 7.91 -26.33 6.82
CA ALA A 605 9.18 -26.66 6.16
C ALA A 605 9.03 -26.52 4.65
N THR A 606 9.87 -25.70 4.01
CA THR A 606 9.83 -25.46 2.55
C THR A 606 10.84 -26.28 1.76
N GLY A 607 11.65 -27.11 2.44
CA GLY A 607 12.76 -27.82 1.79
C GLY A 607 13.92 -26.87 1.50
N ASP A 608 14.58 -27.07 0.36
CA ASP A 608 15.74 -26.28 -0.10
C ASP A 608 15.38 -25.24 -1.18
N ALA A 609 14.09 -25.06 -1.49
CA ALA A 609 13.59 -24.06 -2.43
C ALA A 609 12.35 -23.33 -1.92
N LYS A 610 12.06 -22.17 -2.49
CA LYS A 610 10.90 -21.36 -2.13
C LYS A 610 9.62 -21.89 -2.79
N VAL A 611 8.50 -21.75 -2.09
CA VAL A 611 7.17 -22.07 -2.64
C VAL A 611 6.82 -21.04 -3.70
N VAL A 612 6.40 -21.53 -4.87
CA VAL A 612 6.06 -20.70 -6.05
C VAL A 612 4.63 -20.95 -6.55
N ALA A 613 4.01 -22.05 -6.14
CA ALA A 613 2.62 -22.36 -6.43
C ALA A 613 2.03 -23.29 -5.35
N TYR A 614 0.70 -23.43 -5.35
CA TYR A 614 0.01 -24.52 -4.68
C TYR A 614 -0.82 -25.30 -5.68
N ARG A 615 -0.68 -26.63 -5.71
CA ARG A 615 -1.52 -27.49 -6.54
C ARG A 615 -2.75 -27.90 -5.77
N VAL A 616 -3.92 -27.56 -6.30
CA VAL A 616 -5.23 -27.89 -5.72
C VAL A 616 -5.93 -28.94 -6.59
N THR A 617 -6.40 -30.02 -5.97
CA THR A 617 -7.19 -31.06 -6.63
C THR A 617 -8.55 -31.18 -5.96
N VAL A 618 -9.62 -31.30 -6.76
CA VAL A 618 -11.00 -31.48 -6.30
C VAL A 618 -11.49 -32.86 -6.73
N SER A 619 -12.25 -33.55 -5.87
CA SER A 619 -12.69 -34.93 -6.09
C SER A 619 -13.74 -35.14 -7.18
N ASP A 620 -14.08 -34.11 -7.95
CA ASP A 620 -15.11 -34.17 -9.00
C ASP A 620 -14.56 -34.46 -10.40
N GLY A 621 -13.26 -34.77 -10.50
CA GLY A 621 -12.61 -35.16 -11.74
C GLY A 621 -12.15 -33.99 -12.61
N ARG A 622 -12.27 -32.74 -12.15
CA ARG A 622 -11.63 -31.59 -12.82
C ARG A 622 -10.11 -31.71 -12.74
N GLU A 623 -9.42 -31.14 -13.73
CA GLU A 623 -7.97 -31.08 -13.73
C GLU A 623 -7.43 -30.30 -12.50
N PRO A 624 -6.29 -30.72 -11.92
CA PRO A 624 -5.66 -29.96 -10.85
C PRO A 624 -5.32 -28.53 -11.30
N VAL A 625 -5.50 -27.57 -10.39
CA VAL A 625 -5.23 -26.15 -10.65
C VAL A 625 -4.00 -25.74 -9.84
N ASP A 626 -3.02 -25.16 -10.53
CA ASP A 626 -1.89 -24.52 -9.86
C ASP A 626 -2.26 -23.06 -9.52
N VAL A 627 -2.40 -22.81 -8.23
CA VAL A 627 -2.57 -21.48 -7.65
C VAL A 627 -1.22 -20.78 -7.66
N THR A 628 -1.12 -19.70 -8.43
CA THR A 628 0.06 -18.83 -8.56
C THR A 628 -0.34 -17.39 -8.23
N GLY A 629 0.63 -16.46 -8.30
CA GLY A 629 0.41 -15.05 -8.04
C GLY A 629 1.27 -14.51 -6.93
N ARG A 630 1.18 -13.19 -6.71
CA ARG A 630 2.04 -12.48 -5.76
C ARG A 630 1.83 -12.95 -4.33
N ASP A 631 0.58 -13.09 -3.93
CA ASP A 631 0.15 -13.55 -2.60
C ASP A 631 0.71 -14.94 -2.23
N VAL A 632 0.84 -15.83 -3.21
CA VAL A 632 1.50 -17.14 -3.03
C VAL A 632 2.95 -17.00 -2.57
N LEU A 633 3.66 -16.00 -3.09
CA LEU A 633 5.07 -15.78 -2.78
C LEU A 633 5.25 -15.14 -1.40
N VAL A 634 4.41 -14.17 -1.04
CA VAL A 634 4.55 -13.33 0.17
C VAL A 634 3.98 -13.95 1.46
N THR A 635 3.05 -14.89 1.34
CA THR A 635 2.48 -15.58 2.52
C THR A 635 3.43 -16.57 3.18
N GLN A 636 4.37 -17.17 2.43
CA GLN A 636 5.31 -18.13 3.01
C GLN A 636 6.25 -17.48 4.03
N PRO A 637 6.96 -16.36 3.73
CA PRO A 637 7.81 -15.68 4.72
C PRO A 637 7.04 -15.13 5.92
N SER A 638 5.76 -14.77 5.73
CA SER A 638 4.93 -14.18 6.77
C SER A 638 4.16 -15.22 7.61
N ALA A 639 4.19 -16.50 7.20
CA ALA A 639 3.39 -17.60 7.76
C ALA A 639 1.88 -17.29 7.83
N LYS A 640 1.40 -16.33 7.03
CA LYS A 640 -0.03 -15.97 6.98
C LYS A 640 -0.78 -17.00 6.16
N GLY A 641 -2.01 -17.28 6.57
CA GLY A 641 -2.93 -18.09 5.75
C GLY A 641 -3.25 -17.42 4.42
N MET A 642 -3.83 -18.15 3.50
CA MET A 642 -4.43 -17.62 2.26
C MET A 642 -5.70 -18.40 1.94
N PHE A 643 -6.41 -17.95 0.92
CA PHE A 643 -7.57 -18.66 0.40
C PHE A 643 -7.72 -18.56 -1.11
N ARG A 644 -8.48 -19.50 -1.68
CA ARG A 644 -8.98 -19.48 -3.06
C ARG A 644 -10.40 -19.99 -3.11
N VAL A 645 -11.22 -19.38 -3.95
CA VAL A 645 -12.59 -19.85 -4.18
C VAL A 645 -12.60 -20.93 -5.26
N LEU A 646 -13.29 -22.01 -4.96
CA LEU A 646 -13.58 -23.11 -5.87
C LEU A 646 -15.02 -22.93 -6.36
N GLY A 647 -15.18 -22.54 -7.63
CA GLY A 647 -16.48 -22.41 -8.29
C GLY A 647 -16.98 -23.72 -8.91
N ASP A 648 -18.13 -23.63 -9.59
CA ASP A 648 -18.76 -24.72 -10.33
C ASP A 648 -18.99 -25.99 -9.50
N LEU A 649 -19.33 -25.82 -8.22
CA LEU A 649 -19.72 -26.91 -7.34
C LEU A 649 -21.22 -27.17 -7.44
N LYS A 650 -21.63 -28.39 -7.11
CA LYS A 650 -23.03 -28.81 -7.06
C LYS A 650 -23.57 -28.65 -5.64
N PRO A 651 -24.80 -28.17 -5.44
CA PRO A 651 -25.42 -28.14 -4.11
C PRO A 651 -25.52 -29.52 -3.46
N ALA A 652 -25.56 -29.55 -2.12
CA ALA A 652 -25.68 -30.76 -1.30
C ALA A 652 -24.73 -31.92 -1.69
N THR A 653 -23.55 -31.60 -2.22
CA THR A 653 -22.57 -32.58 -2.72
C THR A 653 -21.31 -32.53 -1.86
N ALA A 654 -20.81 -33.71 -1.48
CA ALA A 654 -19.58 -33.83 -0.72
C ALA A 654 -18.35 -33.73 -1.65
N TYR A 655 -17.43 -32.83 -1.32
CA TYR A 655 -16.17 -32.63 -2.04
C TYR A 655 -14.99 -32.91 -1.12
N THR A 656 -14.03 -33.70 -1.61
CA THR A 656 -12.69 -33.82 -1.02
C THR A 656 -11.75 -32.97 -1.84
N VAL A 657 -11.04 -32.06 -1.16
CA VAL A 657 -10.09 -31.14 -1.76
C VAL A 657 -8.72 -31.41 -1.16
N THR A 658 -7.70 -31.46 -2.00
CA THR A 658 -6.30 -31.53 -1.58
C THR A 658 -5.54 -30.29 -2.02
N VAL A 659 -4.56 -29.87 -1.22
CA VAL A 659 -3.66 -28.75 -1.52
C VAL A 659 -2.22 -29.15 -1.21
N ALA A 660 -1.30 -28.97 -2.16
CA ALA A 660 0.11 -29.29 -2.02
C ALA A 660 0.98 -28.11 -2.45
N ALA A 661 2.06 -27.84 -1.71
CA ALA A 661 3.01 -26.79 -2.09
C ALA A 661 3.91 -27.24 -3.26
N VAL A 662 4.23 -26.30 -4.14
CA VAL A 662 5.11 -26.52 -5.31
C VAL A 662 6.35 -25.63 -5.17
N THR A 663 7.53 -26.22 -5.28
CA THR A 663 8.83 -25.53 -5.30
C THR A 663 9.63 -25.95 -6.53
N ALA A 664 10.86 -25.43 -6.68
CA ALA A 664 11.79 -25.89 -7.71
C ALA A 664 12.18 -27.39 -7.58
N ALA A 665 12.02 -28.00 -6.40
CA ALA A 665 12.24 -29.43 -6.19
C ALA A 665 11.06 -30.31 -6.69
N GLY A 666 9.89 -29.71 -6.89
CA GLY A 666 8.66 -30.39 -7.30
C GLY A 666 7.49 -30.14 -6.35
N THR A 667 6.46 -30.97 -6.45
CA THR A 667 5.25 -30.91 -5.61
C THR A 667 5.43 -31.76 -4.35
N GLY A 668 5.24 -31.15 -3.18
CA GLY A 668 5.29 -31.84 -1.89
C GLY A 668 4.04 -32.69 -1.60
N PRO A 669 3.94 -33.28 -0.40
CA PRO A 669 2.76 -33.99 0.04
C PRO A 669 1.58 -33.02 0.20
N ALA A 670 0.36 -33.53 0.00
CA ALA A 670 -0.86 -32.73 0.08
C ALA A 670 -1.49 -32.76 1.48
N ALA A 671 -2.15 -31.68 1.84
CA ALA A 671 -3.12 -31.62 2.93
C ALA A 671 -4.54 -31.81 2.37
N THR A 672 -5.40 -32.51 3.10
CA THR A 672 -6.75 -32.90 2.63
C THR A 672 -7.83 -32.30 3.53
N VAL A 673 -8.92 -31.84 2.93
CA VAL A 673 -10.13 -31.41 3.64
C VAL A 673 -11.38 -31.88 2.88
N THR A 674 -12.43 -32.22 3.60
CA THR A 674 -13.72 -32.62 3.03
C THR A 674 -14.83 -31.78 3.64
N ALA A 675 -15.76 -31.30 2.82
CA ALA A 675 -17.00 -30.71 3.27
C ALA A 675 -18.10 -30.87 2.22
N THR A 676 -19.35 -30.71 2.66
CA THR A 676 -20.54 -30.75 1.79
C THR A 676 -20.97 -29.33 1.50
N THR A 677 -21.26 -29.04 0.24
CA THR A 677 -21.89 -27.77 -0.17
C THR A 677 -23.28 -27.62 0.44
N ARG A 678 -23.72 -26.38 0.59
CA ARG A 678 -25.05 -26.08 1.11
C ARG A 678 -26.14 -26.48 0.10
N PRO A 679 -27.39 -26.70 0.54
CA PRO A 679 -28.52 -26.98 -0.35
C PRO A 679 -28.76 -25.90 -1.42
#